data_AF-A0A4Q1HIZ6-F1
#
_entry.id   AF-A0A4Q1HIZ6-F1
#
_cell.length_a   1.000
_cell.length_b   1.000
_cell.length_c   1.000
_cell.angle_alpha   90.00
_cell.angle_beta   90.00
_cell.angle_gamma   90.00
#
_symmetry.space_group_name_H-M   'P 1'
#
loop_
_entity.id
_entity.type
_entity.pdbx_description
1 polymer ?
#
loop_
_entity_poly.entity_id
_entity_poly.type
_entity_poly.pdbx_seq_one_letter_code
_entity_poly.pdbx_strand_id
1 'polypeptide(L)'
;MRQGWTSRDQGPWFVLQNDDAKETEQTLVLGRGAAGKAGRYVSARLAVESKQPAASIGLLTRNTGSGDLCLMEVTASADVNLLCVVRGKNIKIANVPKAAKLGGDDFAQLVEADDGATFFLNGKKIGTVDPGTLAVDQVGIMAYDTGMFGIAGFKAMTLAEAKQAADNAGAGNDQKPTEKASDRKSGTPAGDPPGVIPNAMEQRYQGIGPIPEFDGTSVRRVAAYLGITQSIFIHEFGHALIGELDLPSTGPEEDAVDIFSALHLVDPTIYKTDDKDIEAIGREVAVYGALQWYYSGKLGEANGRGETPWQDEHTTDLKRFRNFFCVIYGGNPTVFQNIADGTGMDERTLSRCEGEYTKQNRAWRTILAPYTRVGPWHPEGTQPANARGARITVRFEPSKYRVGQFFKDAFSDGVISNADELSKTYVLPRPLTVVYRDCDELNAWYSHDDASITMCYNLLGSMINMISDIEMKTSDGWTTARSAATAKGAGGAAPSNAPSNAPSNAPSNAPSSSGSFNEAKDFGTPPTLVLFPAPYKGPTPTTNPRARVVTTAQLADFLKSGDKVLLIDTSRGDQTIPGAIQEPETGRDGSLTDTMQERLVEWLASKTQGDAKLPIVFFGSGLNDRSSYNAALRSGEGKLNTFWYRGGIEAWVAAGLPLRPVTK
;
A
#
# COMPACT_ATOMS: atom_id res chain seq x y z
N MET A 1 -37.60 5.92 -6.84
CA MET A 1 -37.45 6.65 -5.56
C MET A 1 -38.72 7.46 -5.31
N ARG A 2 -39.07 7.70 -4.04
CA ARG A 2 -40.08 8.72 -3.69
C ARG A 2 -39.47 10.12 -3.81
N GLN A 3 -40.31 11.15 -3.85
CA GLN A 3 -39.88 12.54 -3.85
C GLN A 3 -39.06 12.85 -2.57
N GLY A 4 -37.93 13.55 -2.70
CA GLY A 4 -36.98 13.80 -1.60
C GLY A 4 -35.89 12.73 -1.42
N TRP A 5 -36.03 11.55 -2.04
CA TRP A 5 -35.08 10.44 -1.88
C TRP A 5 -34.19 10.25 -3.11
N THR A 6 -32.88 10.15 -2.86
CA THR A 6 -31.88 9.76 -3.86
C THR A 6 -31.22 8.43 -3.50
N SER A 7 -30.57 7.80 -4.47
CA SER A 7 -29.81 6.55 -4.28
C SER A 7 -28.51 6.57 -5.06
N ARG A 8 -27.44 6.03 -4.49
CA ARG A 8 -26.15 5.80 -5.16
C ARG A 8 -25.52 4.49 -4.71
N ASP A 9 -24.70 3.90 -5.58
CA ASP A 9 -23.76 2.85 -5.19
C ASP A 9 -22.47 3.48 -4.65
N GLN A 10 -21.95 2.96 -3.54
CA GLN A 10 -20.73 3.44 -2.89
C GLN A 10 -19.93 2.24 -2.35
N GLY A 11 -19.10 1.65 -3.21
CA GLY A 11 -18.39 0.41 -2.91
C GLY A 11 -19.37 -0.76 -2.71
N PRO A 12 -19.33 -1.50 -1.59
CA PRO A 12 -20.26 -2.60 -1.32
C PRO A 12 -21.65 -2.14 -0.84
N TRP A 13 -21.88 -0.82 -0.71
CA TRP A 13 -23.09 -0.23 -0.15
C TRP A 13 -24.00 0.36 -1.24
N PHE A 14 -25.26 -0.03 -1.22
CA PHE A 14 -26.35 0.74 -1.82
C PHE A 14 -26.81 1.78 -0.80
N VAL A 15 -26.60 3.06 -1.08
CA VAL A 15 -26.88 4.17 -0.17
C VAL A 15 -28.17 4.87 -0.58
N LEU A 16 -29.11 4.97 0.36
CA LEU A 16 -30.28 5.83 0.30
C LEU A 16 -29.97 7.15 1.01
N GLN A 17 -30.34 8.29 0.43
CA GLN A 17 -30.17 9.60 1.06
C GLN A 17 -31.45 10.42 0.95
N ASN A 18 -31.84 11.01 2.08
CA ASN A 18 -32.98 11.92 2.22
C ASN A 18 -32.54 13.11 3.08
N ASP A 19 -32.37 14.28 2.47
CA ASP A 19 -31.78 15.44 3.14
C ASP A 19 -32.82 16.32 3.87
N ASP A 20 -34.06 16.35 3.37
CA ASP A 20 -35.07 17.36 3.76
C ASP A 20 -36.50 16.82 3.97
N ALA A 21 -36.88 15.69 3.35
CA ALA A 21 -38.24 15.16 3.39
C ALA A 21 -38.54 14.38 4.68
N LYS A 22 -38.78 15.11 5.77
CA LYS A 22 -39.15 14.57 7.09
C LYS A 22 -40.40 13.69 7.06
N GLU A 23 -40.46 12.72 7.97
CA GLU A 23 -41.59 11.77 8.14
C GLU A 23 -41.93 10.95 6.88
N THR A 24 -41.06 10.93 5.87
CA THR A 24 -41.21 10.10 4.67
C THR A 24 -40.41 8.80 4.78
N GLU A 25 -40.76 7.83 3.94
CA GLU A 25 -40.12 6.51 3.88
C GLU A 25 -39.68 6.20 2.44
N GLN A 26 -38.61 5.41 2.31
CA GLN A 26 -38.26 4.73 1.07
C GLN A 26 -38.18 3.23 1.31
N THR A 27 -38.99 2.48 0.58
CA THR A 27 -39.05 1.02 0.64
C THR A 27 -38.42 0.39 -0.59
N LEU A 28 -37.60 -0.64 -0.39
CA LEU A 28 -37.05 -1.50 -1.43
C LEU A 28 -37.59 -2.90 -1.17
N VAL A 29 -38.47 -3.39 -2.04
CA VAL A 29 -39.15 -4.69 -1.85
C VAL A 29 -38.67 -5.73 -2.85
N LEU A 30 -38.62 -6.98 -2.43
CA LEU A 30 -38.48 -8.12 -3.33
C LEU A 30 -39.80 -8.45 -4.03
N GLY A 31 -39.72 -9.27 -5.08
CA GLY A 31 -40.88 -9.79 -5.77
C GLY A 31 -41.86 -10.50 -4.83
N ARG A 32 -43.16 -10.46 -5.18
CA ARG A 32 -44.22 -11.12 -4.40
C ARG A 32 -44.05 -12.64 -4.41
N GLY A 33 -44.27 -13.24 -3.25
CA GLY A 33 -44.33 -14.69 -3.04
C GLY A 33 -44.33 -14.99 -1.54
N ALA A 34 -45.28 -15.81 -1.07
CA ALA A 34 -45.21 -16.40 0.27
C ALA A 34 -44.08 -17.43 0.32
N ALA A 35 -43.44 -17.61 1.49
CA ALA A 35 -42.36 -18.58 1.62
C ALA A 35 -42.83 -20.04 1.46
N GLY A 36 -44.07 -20.31 1.89
CA GLY A 36 -44.61 -21.67 1.96
C GLY A 36 -43.72 -22.60 2.81
N LYS A 37 -43.86 -23.91 2.59
CA LYS A 37 -43.14 -24.94 3.35
C LYS A 37 -41.61 -24.95 3.17
N ALA A 38 -41.08 -24.20 2.19
CA ALA A 38 -39.64 -24.06 1.98
C ALA A 38 -39.00 -23.03 2.94
N GLY A 39 -39.84 -22.16 3.53
CA GLY A 39 -39.42 -21.02 4.34
C GLY A 39 -38.54 -20.01 3.58
N ARG A 40 -38.20 -18.90 4.24
CA ARG A 40 -37.38 -17.84 3.67
C ARG A 40 -36.35 -17.34 4.67
N TYR A 41 -35.12 -17.21 4.22
CA TYR A 41 -34.06 -16.50 4.93
C TYR A 41 -33.74 -15.20 4.18
N VAL A 42 -33.71 -14.08 4.91
CA VAL A 42 -33.29 -12.77 4.40
C VAL A 42 -32.22 -12.20 5.32
N SER A 43 -31.19 -11.57 4.78
CA SER A 43 -30.18 -10.89 5.59
C SER A 43 -29.57 -9.68 4.89
N ALA A 44 -29.19 -8.66 5.66
CA ALA A 44 -28.50 -7.46 5.16
C ALA A 44 -27.56 -6.89 6.24
N ARG A 45 -26.49 -6.21 5.82
CA ARG A 45 -25.82 -5.22 6.68
C ARG A 45 -26.51 -3.87 6.51
N LEU A 46 -26.75 -3.20 7.62
CA LEU A 46 -27.43 -1.92 7.71
C LEU A 46 -26.49 -0.84 8.24
N ALA A 47 -26.63 0.38 7.73
CA ALA A 47 -26.02 1.58 8.28
C ALA A 47 -27.06 2.69 8.34
N VAL A 48 -27.04 3.52 9.39
CA VAL A 48 -27.87 4.73 9.50
C VAL A 48 -27.05 5.84 10.12
N GLU A 49 -27.05 7.00 9.45
CA GLU A 49 -26.45 8.23 9.93
C GLU A 49 -27.48 9.36 9.77
N SER A 50 -27.92 9.93 10.89
CA SER A 50 -28.89 11.03 10.88
C SER A 50 -28.75 11.93 12.11
N LYS A 51 -29.18 13.18 11.94
CA LYS A 51 -29.41 14.15 13.03
C LYS A 51 -30.77 13.96 13.70
N GLN A 52 -31.69 13.21 13.11
CA GLN A 52 -32.95 12.82 13.74
C GLN A 52 -32.75 11.47 14.47
N PRO A 53 -32.85 11.41 15.82
CA PRO A 53 -32.59 10.17 16.57
C PRO A 53 -33.52 9.00 16.19
N ALA A 54 -34.72 9.32 15.70
CA ALA A 54 -35.73 8.35 15.29
C ALA A 54 -35.62 7.92 13.81
N ALA A 55 -34.73 8.52 13.01
CA ALA A 55 -34.49 8.04 11.64
C ALA A 55 -33.99 6.60 11.68
N SER A 56 -34.50 5.75 10.81
CA SER A 56 -34.32 4.31 10.94
C SER A 56 -34.15 3.60 9.60
N ILE A 57 -33.56 2.41 9.65
CA ILE A 57 -33.53 1.46 8.52
C ILE A 57 -33.74 0.04 9.04
N GLY A 58 -34.48 -0.78 8.29
CA GLY A 58 -34.92 -2.07 8.79
C GLY A 58 -35.34 -3.10 7.75
N LEU A 59 -35.45 -4.36 8.19
CA LEU A 59 -36.03 -5.45 7.40
C LEU A 59 -37.56 -5.44 7.51
N LEU A 60 -38.22 -5.37 6.36
CA LEU A 60 -39.67 -5.32 6.21
C LEU A 60 -40.23 -6.70 5.83
N THR A 61 -41.36 -7.06 6.43
CA THR A 61 -42.30 -8.09 5.95
C THR A 61 -43.67 -7.46 5.72
N ARG A 62 -44.40 -7.87 4.69
CA ARG A 62 -45.70 -7.28 4.32
C ARG A 62 -46.67 -8.35 3.80
N ASN A 63 -47.97 -8.08 3.95
CA ASN A 63 -49.04 -8.65 3.12
C ASN A 63 -49.54 -7.57 2.15
N THR A 64 -49.32 -7.73 0.84
CA THR A 64 -49.71 -6.72 -0.15
C THR A 64 -51.22 -6.66 -0.43
N GLY A 65 -51.97 -7.68 -0.02
CA GLY A 65 -53.43 -7.76 -0.19
C GLY A 65 -54.22 -7.03 0.90
N SER A 66 -53.84 -7.19 2.18
CA SER A 66 -54.43 -6.43 3.30
C SER A 66 -53.75 -5.09 3.54
N GLY A 67 -52.51 -4.92 3.07
CA GLY A 67 -51.69 -3.74 3.29
C GLY A 67 -50.85 -3.80 4.57
N ASP A 68 -51.14 -4.77 5.46
CA ASP A 68 -50.49 -4.96 6.76
C ASP A 68 -48.99 -5.23 6.62
N LEU A 69 -48.19 -4.75 7.60
CA LEU A 69 -46.73 -4.91 7.58
C LEU A 69 -46.14 -5.09 8.98
N CYS A 70 -44.92 -5.63 9.03
CA CYS A 70 -44.04 -5.60 10.20
C CYS A 70 -42.63 -5.20 9.78
N LEU A 71 -41.96 -4.42 10.62
CA LEU A 71 -40.63 -3.87 10.40
C LEU A 71 -39.76 -4.13 11.63
N MET A 72 -38.60 -4.76 11.44
CA MET A 72 -37.50 -4.67 12.41
C MET A 72 -36.55 -3.56 11.98
N GLU A 73 -36.49 -2.48 12.73
CA GLU A 73 -35.69 -1.29 12.42
C GLU A 73 -34.57 -1.05 13.42
N VAL A 74 -33.46 -0.49 12.93
CA VAL A 74 -32.35 0.10 13.68
C VAL A 74 -32.46 1.61 13.56
N THR A 75 -32.47 2.33 14.68
CA THR A 75 -32.54 3.80 14.70
C THR A 75 -31.15 4.45 14.77
N ALA A 76 -31.06 5.72 14.39
CA ALA A 76 -29.88 6.55 14.60
C ALA A 76 -29.51 6.70 16.11
N SER A 77 -30.46 6.48 17.03
CA SER A 77 -30.20 6.36 18.47
C SER A 77 -29.63 5.00 18.92
N ALA A 78 -29.31 4.08 17.99
CA ALA A 78 -28.86 2.70 18.24
C ALA A 78 -29.91 1.76 18.89
N ASP A 79 -31.17 2.16 18.91
CA ASP A 79 -32.27 1.35 19.45
C ASP A 79 -32.84 0.45 18.36
N VAL A 80 -33.36 -0.72 18.76
CA VAL A 80 -33.90 -1.71 17.81
C VAL A 80 -35.36 -1.97 18.13
N ASN A 81 -36.26 -1.69 17.19
CA ASN A 81 -37.69 -1.92 17.33
C ASN A 81 -38.13 -3.07 16.42
N LEU A 82 -39.09 -3.88 16.88
CA LEU A 82 -39.91 -4.73 16.03
C LEU A 82 -41.37 -4.33 16.24
N LEU A 83 -41.98 -3.78 15.19
CA LEU A 83 -43.34 -3.25 15.20
C LEU A 83 -44.12 -3.75 13.99
N CYS A 84 -45.44 -3.86 14.15
CA CYS A 84 -46.37 -4.18 13.07
C CYS A 84 -47.48 -3.14 12.97
N VAL A 85 -47.97 -2.91 11.76
CA VAL A 85 -49.19 -2.16 11.47
C VAL A 85 -50.18 -3.14 10.87
N VAL A 86 -51.19 -3.52 11.65
CA VAL A 86 -52.20 -4.51 11.26
C VAL A 86 -53.59 -3.87 11.35
N ARG A 87 -54.31 -3.80 10.23
CA ARG A 87 -55.61 -3.14 10.08
C ARG A 87 -55.61 -1.70 10.62
N GLY A 88 -54.51 -0.97 10.37
CA GLY A 88 -54.28 0.40 10.83
C GLY A 88 -53.96 0.54 12.33
N LYS A 89 -53.74 -0.56 13.06
CA LYS A 89 -53.33 -0.53 14.48
C LYS A 89 -51.85 -0.87 14.63
N ASN A 90 -51.14 -0.05 15.40
CA ASN A 90 -49.73 -0.28 15.73
C ASN A 90 -49.62 -1.32 16.86
N ILE A 91 -48.92 -2.42 16.60
CA ILE A 91 -48.62 -3.49 17.54
C ILE A 91 -47.10 -3.47 17.77
N LYS A 92 -46.66 -3.19 18.98
CA LYS A 92 -45.24 -3.27 19.35
C LYS A 92 -44.93 -4.68 19.82
N ILE A 93 -43.96 -5.35 19.20
CA ILE A 93 -43.54 -6.71 19.54
C ILE A 93 -42.26 -6.69 20.38
N ALA A 94 -41.29 -5.86 20.00
CA ALA A 94 -40.07 -5.67 20.78
C ALA A 94 -39.54 -4.22 20.68
N ASN A 95 -38.86 -3.80 21.73
CA ASN A 95 -37.97 -2.64 21.78
C ASN A 95 -36.75 -3.07 22.58
N VAL A 96 -35.56 -2.94 22.01
CA VAL A 96 -34.29 -3.29 22.64
C VAL A 96 -33.38 -2.06 22.55
N PRO A 97 -33.31 -1.24 23.62
CA PRO A 97 -32.48 -0.05 23.62
C PRO A 97 -31.00 -0.39 23.43
N LYS A 98 -30.27 0.45 22.69
CA LYS A 98 -28.82 0.36 22.46
C LYS A 98 -28.32 -1.03 22.00
N ALA A 99 -29.11 -1.74 21.19
CA ALA A 99 -28.77 -3.07 20.68
C ALA A 99 -28.07 -3.07 19.31
N ALA A 100 -28.05 -1.93 18.62
CA ALA A 100 -27.27 -1.75 17.39
C ALA A 100 -25.86 -1.22 17.70
N LYS A 101 -24.89 -1.57 16.86
CA LYS A 101 -23.50 -1.10 16.94
C LYS A 101 -23.31 0.30 16.33
N LEU A 102 -24.12 0.62 15.31
CA LEU A 102 -23.91 1.70 14.33
C LEU A 102 -22.58 1.55 13.56
N GLY A 103 -22.25 2.54 12.72
CA GLY A 103 -21.01 2.55 11.93
C GLY A 103 -20.97 1.59 10.72
N GLY A 104 -22.06 0.85 10.43
CA GLY A 104 -22.18 0.00 9.24
C GLY A 104 -21.83 -1.48 9.41
N ASP A 105 -21.75 -1.99 10.65
CA ASP A 105 -21.59 -3.44 10.92
C ASP A 105 -22.79 -4.07 11.65
N ASP A 106 -23.98 -3.47 11.52
CA ASP A 106 -25.22 -4.04 12.03
C ASP A 106 -25.79 -5.08 11.06
N PHE A 107 -25.68 -6.36 11.41
CA PHE A 107 -26.13 -7.47 10.58
C PHE A 107 -27.55 -7.90 10.96
N ALA A 108 -28.52 -7.53 10.13
CA ALA A 108 -29.93 -7.86 10.29
C ALA A 108 -30.29 -9.15 9.54
N GLN A 109 -31.11 -9.99 10.18
CA GLN A 109 -31.58 -11.26 9.61
C GLN A 109 -33.08 -11.48 9.89
N LEU A 110 -33.75 -12.16 8.96
CA LEU A 110 -35.14 -12.59 9.05
C LEU A 110 -35.22 -14.07 8.64
N VAL A 111 -35.93 -14.85 9.43
CA VAL A 111 -36.23 -16.28 9.23
C VAL A 111 -37.75 -16.43 9.22
N GLU A 112 -38.34 -16.71 8.06
CA GLU A 112 -39.78 -16.99 7.88
C GLU A 112 -39.99 -18.49 7.73
N ALA A 113 -40.75 -19.09 8.64
CA ALA A 113 -41.08 -20.52 8.68
C ALA A 113 -42.57 -20.72 9.02
N ASP A 114 -43.01 -21.98 9.11
CA ASP A 114 -44.40 -22.34 9.42
C ASP A 114 -44.89 -21.81 10.79
N ASP A 115 -43.97 -21.47 11.71
CA ASP A 115 -44.25 -20.89 13.04
C ASP A 115 -44.15 -19.34 13.09
N GLY A 116 -43.85 -18.68 11.96
CA GLY A 116 -43.86 -17.22 11.83
C GLY A 116 -42.57 -16.61 11.28
N ALA A 117 -42.47 -15.28 11.40
CA ALA A 117 -41.33 -14.49 10.94
C ALA A 117 -40.47 -14.04 12.14
N THR A 118 -39.33 -14.67 12.35
CA THR A 118 -38.38 -14.34 13.42
C THR A 118 -37.28 -13.42 12.93
N PHE A 119 -37.04 -12.33 13.65
CA PHE A 119 -36.05 -11.31 13.34
C PHE A 119 -34.87 -11.34 14.31
N PHE A 120 -33.66 -11.12 13.79
CA PHE A 120 -32.41 -11.08 14.54
C PHE A 120 -31.57 -9.86 14.12
N LEU A 121 -30.79 -9.34 15.06
CA LEU A 121 -29.73 -8.35 14.79
C LEU A 121 -28.45 -8.80 15.49
N ASN A 122 -27.32 -8.79 14.78
CA ASN A 122 -26.01 -9.19 15.30
C ASN A 122 -26.02 -10.57 15.99
N GLY A 123 -26.77 -11.52 15.43
CA GLY A 123 -26.97 -12.87 15.99
C GLY A 123 -27.96 -12.97 17.15
N LYS A 124 -28.43 -11.86 17.72
CA LYS A 124 -29.41 -11.83 18.81
C LYS A 124 -30.84 -11.79 18.27
N LYS A 125 -31.70 -12.70 18.75
CA LYS A 125 -33.15 -12.67 18.45
C LYS A 125 -33.78 -11.40 19.03
N ILE A 126 -34.48 -10.65 18.18
CA ILE A 126 -35.22 -9.44 18.55
C ILE A 126 -36.69 -9.77 18.85
N GLY A 127 -37.32 -10.61 18.02
CA GLY A 127 -38.69 -11.08 18.25
C GLY A 127 -39.21 -11.97 17.12
N THR A 128 -40.42 -12.50 17.28
CA THR A 128 -41.13 -13.31 16.28
C THR A 128 -42.51 -12.71 16.04
N VAL A 129 -42.89 -12.57 14.77
CA VAL A 129 -44.24 -12.24 14.32
C VAL A 129 -44.99 -13.55 14.07
N ASP A 130 -46.11 -13.74 14.75
CA ASP A 130 -46.97 -14.91 14.60
C ASP A 130 -47.68 -14.93 13.22
N PRO A 131 -47.87 -16.10 12.56
CA PRO A 131 -48.54 -16.19 11.26
C PRO A 131 -49.96 -15.62 11.22
N GLY A 132 -50.70 -15.66 12.34
CA GLY A 132 -52.02 -15.05 12.50
C GLY A 132 -51.97 -13.52 12.68
N THR A 133 -50.80 -12.95 12.96
CA THR A 133 -50.58 -11.49 12.98
C THR A 133 -50.29 -10.94 11.59
N LEU A 134 -49.46 -11.62 10.79
CA LEU A 134 -49.15 -11.23 9.42
C LEU A 134 -48.87 -12.43 8.51
N ALA A 135 -49.73 -12.66 7.51
CA ALA A 135 -49.48 -13.61 6.44
C ALA A 135 -48.53 -12.99 5.38
N VAL A 136 -47.23 -13.24 5.48
CA VAL A 136 -46.21 -12.58 4.64
C VAL A 136 -46.29 -13.03 3.18
N ASP A 137 -46.41 -12.08 2.24
CA ASP A 137 -46.31 -12.30 0.78
C ASP A 137 -45.18 -11.48 0.14
N GLN A 138 -44.55 -10.59 0.89
CA GLN A 138 -43.46 -9.72 0.41
C GLN A 138 -42.51 -9.37 1.55
N VAL A 139 -41.21 -9.29 1.23
CA VAL A 139 -40.14 -8.87 2.14
C VAL A 139 -39.30 -7.77 1.49
N GLY A 140 -38.55 -7.02 2.29
CA GLY A 140 -37.71 -5.93 1.77
C GLY A 140 -36.91 -5.20 2.83
N ILE A 141 -36.45 -4.01 2.48
CA ILE A 141 -35.88 -3.01 3.39
C ILE A 141 -36.72 -1.74 3.34
N MET A 142 -36.86 -1.07 4.48
CA MET A 142 -37.47 0.24 4.61
C MET A 142 -36.51 1.17 5.35
N ALA A 143 -36.31 2.37 4.81
CA ALA A 143 -35.67 3.49 5.50
C ALA A 143 -36.71 4.59 5.78
N TYR A 144 -36.59 5.27 6.91
CA TYR A 144 -37.56 6.25 7.41
C TYR A 144 -36.88 7.53 7.93
N ASP A 145 -37.54 8.67 7.67
CA ASP A 145 -37.11 10.04 7.99
C ASP A 145 -35.84 10.49 7.21
N THR A 146 -35.27 11.65 7.56
CA THR A 146 -34.07 12.20 6.93
C THR A 146 -32.79 11.53 7.44
N GLY A 147 -31.78 11.41 6.58
CA GLY A 147 -30.49 10.77 6.87
C GLY A 147 -29.83 10.13 5.65
N MET A 148 -28.66 9.53 5.89
CA MET A 148 -28.03 8.57 4.99
C MET A 148 -28.20 7.16 5.54
N PHE A 149 -28.65 6.23 4.69
CA PHE A 149 -28.96 4.87 5.07
C PHE A 149 -28.27 3.89 4.11
N GLY A 150 -27.39 3.05 4.63
CA GLY A 150 -26.61 2.08 3.85
C GLY A 150 -27.20 0.68 3.92
N ILE A 151 -27.23 0.00 2.77
CA ILE A 151 -27.57 -1.42 2.63
C ILE A 151 -26.41 -2.15 1.95
N ALA A 152 -25.86 -3.17 2.59
CA ALA A 152 -24.81 -4.01 2.00
C ALA A 152 -25.09 -5.50 2.17
N GLY A 153 -24.58 -6.31 1.24
CA GLY A 153 -24.62 -7.78 1.35
C GLY A 153 -26.02 -8.39 1.46
N PHE A 154 -27.03 -7.74 0.87
CA PHE A 154 -28.41 -8.23 0.88
C PHE A 154 -28.50 -9.64 0.27
N LYS A 155 -29.18 -10.56 0.95
CA LYS A 155 -29.45 -11.92 0.48
C LYS A 155 -30.90 -12.29 0.78
N ALA A 156 -31.52 -13.03 -0.13
CA ALA A 156 -32.77 -13.75 0.11
C ALA A 156 -32.67 -15.14 -0.52
N MET A 157 -33.06 -16.18 0.21
CA MET A 157 -33.00 -17.60 -0.19
C MET A 157 -34.00 -18.44 0.61
N THR A 158 -34.17 -19.71 0.28
CA THR A 158 -34.97 -20.66 1.07
C THR A 158 -34.28 -21.02 2.40
N LEU A 159 -35.02 -21.60 3.36
CA LEU A 159 -34.39 -22.11 4.58
C LEU A 159 -33.50 -23.32 4.30
N ALA A 160 -33.77 -24.10 3.25
CA ALA A 160 -32.92 -25.21 2.85
C ALA A 160 -31.54 -24.73 2.33
N GLU A 161 -31.52 -23.68 1.49
CA GLU A 161 -30.27 -23.08 1.01
C GLU A 161 -29.51 -22.34 2.12
N ALA A 162 -30.23 -21.62 2.99
CA ALA A 162 -29.62 -20.96 4.14
C ALA A 162 -29.05 -21.98 5.14
N LYS A 163 -29.79 -23.08 5.38
CA LYS A 163 -29.31 -24.20 6.18
C LYS A 163 -28.13 -24.89 5.50
N GLN A 164 -28.14 -25.13 4.19
CA GLN A 164 -26.98 -25.72 3.51
C GLN A 164 -25.75 -24.80 3.56
N ALA A 165 -25.94 -23.48 3.45
CA ALA A 165 -24.86 -22.50 3.64
C ALA A 165 -24.36 -22.44 5.10
N ALA A 166 -25.23 -22.68 6.08
CA ALA A 166 -24.89 -22.73 7.50
C ALA A 166 -24.32 -24.08 7.93
N ASP A 167 -24.77 -25.19 7.36
CA ASP A 167 -24.26 -26.56 7.56
C ASP A 167 -22.90 -26.70 6.86
N ASN A 168 -22.67 -26.08 5.70
CA ASN A 168 -21.34 -25.94 5.11
C ASN A 168 -20.41 -25.05 5.97
N ALA A 169 -20.95 -24.26 6.90
CA ALA A 169 -20.22 -23.47 7.89
C ALA A 169 -20.28 -24.08 9.33
N GLY A 170 -20.97 -25.22 9.50
CA GLY A 170 -21.40 -25.75 10.80
C GLY A 170 -21.39 -27.28 10.89
N ALA A 171 -20.93 -27.96 9.84
CA ALA A 171 -20.40 -29.32 9.88
C ALA A 171 -19.00 -29.37 10.50
N GLY A 172 -18.45 -28.22 10.92
CA GLY A 172 -17.57 -28.15 12.07
C GLY A 172 -18.39 -27.89 13.34
N ASN A 173 -18.33 -28.86 14.28
CA ASN A 173 -18.57 -28.80 15.74
C ASN A 173 -19.09 -30.18 16.22
N ASP A 174 -18.81 -30.70 17.42
CA ASP A 174 -17.97 -30.21 18.50
C ASP A 174 -17.49 -31.41 19.35
N GLN A 175 -16.18 -31.63 19.48
CA GLN A 175 -15.60 -32.35 20.63
C GLN A 175 -14.18 -31.87 20.90
N LYS A 176 -14.07 -30.82 21.74
CA LYS A 176 -12.86 -30.24 22.37
C LYS A 176 -11.64 -29.98 21.45
N PRO A 177 -11.04 -28.77 21.47
CA PRO A 177 -9.85 -28.48 20.68
C PRO A 177 -8.61 -29.23 21.19
N THR A 178 -8.50 -30.50 20.83
CA THR A 178 -7.21 -31.15 20.61
C THR A 178 -6.85 -30.93 19.16
N GLU A 179 -6.35 -29.72 18.87
CA GLU A 179 -5.70 -29.43 17.60
C GLU A 179 -4.43 -30.28 17.47
N LYS A 180 -4.60 -31.52 17.01
CA LYS A 180 -3.65 -32.02 16.04
C LYS A 180 -4.01 -31.35 14.74
N ALA A 181 -3.18 -30.38 14.35
CA ALA A 181 -3.12 -29.91 12.98
C ALA A 181 -3.17 -31.15 12.06
N SER A 182 -4.19 -31.22 11.22
CA SER A 182 -4.19 -32.22 10.17
C SER A 182 -3.10 -31.82 9.18
N ASP A 183 -2.05 -32.62 9.14
CA ASP A 183 -0.96 -32.52 8.17
C ASP A 183 -1.52 -32.55 6.73
N ARG A 184 -1.91 -31.39 6.19
CA ARG A 184 -1.91 -31.18 4.74
C ARG A 184 -0.45 -31.06 4.30
N LYS A 185 0.24 -32.20 4.25
CA LYS A 185 1.40 -32.36 3.37
C LYS A 185 0.94 -32.21 1.93
N SER A 186 1.03 -31.00 1.40
CA SER A 186 1.75 -30.71 0.15
C SER A 186 1.50 -29.25 -0.23
N GLY A 187 2.57 -28.55 -0.61
CA GLY A 187 2.52 -27.19 -1.14
C GLY A 187 1.98 -27.13 -2.56
N THR A 188 0.85 -27.77 -2.83
CA THR A 188 0.25 -27.93 -4.15
C THR A 188 -0.94 -26.99 -4.27
N PRO A 189 -0.94 -26.01 -5.20
CA PRO A 189 -2.12 -25.27 -5.62
C PRO A 189 -3.31 -26.20 -5.83
N ALA A 190 -4.47 -25.82 -5.29
CA ALA A 190 -5.68 -26.64 -5.33
C ALA A 190 -5.99 -27.07 -6.77
N GLY A 191 -5.93 -28.37 -7.02
CA GLY A 191 -6.28 -28.93 -8.33
C GLY A 191 -7.73 -28.62 -8.70
N ASP A 192 -8.03 -28.62 -9.99
CA ASP A 192 -9.34 -28.25 -10.54
C ASP A 192 -10.50 -28.99 -9.84
N PRO A 193 -11.41 -28.27 -9.15
CA PRO A 193 -12.55 -28.91 -8.51
C PRO A 193 -13.47 -29.57 -9.55
N PRO A 194 -14.09 -30.73 -9.25
CA PRO A 194 -14.93 -31.43 -10.21
C PRO A 194 -16.05 -30.55 -10.79
N GLY A 195 -16.05 -30.38 -12.12
CA GLY A 195 -17.05 -29.61 -12.85
C GLY A 195 -16.75 -28.11 -13.03
N VAL A 196 -15.61 -27.61 -12.56
CA VAL A 196 -15.17 -26.24 -12.87
C VAL A 196 -14.81 -26.10 -14.35
N ILE A 197 -15.29 -25.03 -14.97
CA ILE A 197 -14.93 -24.64 -16.35
C ILE A 197 -13.98 -23.45 -16.23
N PRO A 198 -12.69 -23.58 -16.63
CA PRO A 198 -11.72 -22.49 -16.56
C PRO A 198 -12.16 -21.27 -17.38
N ASN A 199 -11.82 -20.07 -16.93
CA ASN A 199 -12.18 -18.82 -17.60
C ASN A 199 -11.36 -18.59 -18.90
N ALA A 200 -11.69 -17.55 -19.67
CA ALA A 200 -11.05 -17.26 -20.96
C ALA A 200 -9.56 -16.84 -20.90
N MET A 201 -9.01 -16.61 -19.70
CA MET A 201 -7.57 -16.47 -19.45
C MET A 201 -6.96 -17.82 -19.10
N GLU A 202 -7.56 -18.57 -18.17
CA GLU A 202 -7.09 -19.88 -17.72
C GLU A 202 -7.09 -20.91 -18.86
N GLN A 203 -8.05 -20.83 -19.80
CA GLN A 203 -8.09 -21.65 -21.01
C GLN A 203 -6.88 -21.46 -21.94
N ARG A 204 -6.07 -20.40 -21.76
CA ARG A 204 -4.85 -20.16 -22.55
C ARG A 204 -3.65 -20.97 -22.04
N TYR A 205 -3.71 -21.44 -20.80
CA TYR A 205 -2.61 -22.10 -20.11
C TYR A 205 -2.96 -23.55 -19.79
N GLN A 206 -2.01 -24.46 -19.98
CA GLN A 206 -2.20 -25.87 -19.62
C GLN A 206 -1.83 -26.10 -18.15
N GLY A 207 -2.21 -27.26 -17.61
CA GLY A 207 -1.95 -27.60 -16.21
C GLY A 207 -3.16 -27.41 -15.30
N ILE A 208 -2.91 -27.43 -13.99
CA ILE A 208 -3.93 -27.49 -12.93
C ILE A 208 -3.93 -26.23 -12.05
N GLY A 209 -5.03 -26.00 -11.35
CA GLY A 209 -5.22 -24.88 -10.43
C GLY A 209 -5.62 -23.57 -11.12
N PRO A 210 -6.12 -22.60 -10.34
CA PRO A 210 -6.61 -21.34 -10.87
C PRO A 210 -5.47 -20.39 -11.26
N ILE A 211 -5.83 -19.34 -12.01
CA ILE A 211 -5.03 -18.11 -12.06
C ILE A 211 -5.79 -17.09 -11.20
N PRO A 212 -5.38 -16.85 -9.92
CA PRO A 212 -6.13 -15.98 -9.02
C PRO A 212 -6.35 -14.58 -9.61
N GLU A 213 -7.60 -14.13 -9.56
CA GLU A 213 -8.02 -12.89 -10.16
C GLU A 213 -8.17 -11.76 -9.13
N PHE A 214 -8.02 -10.53 -9.63
CA PHE A 214 -8.38 -9.29 -8.95
C PHE A 214 -9.42 -8.56 -9.81
N ASP A 215 -10.08 -7.55 -9.24
CA ASP A 215 -11.32 -6.82 -9.63
C ASP A 215 -11.54 -6.32 -11.08
N GLY A 216 -10.79 -6.79 -12.06
CA GLY A 216 -10.93 -6.51 -13.48
C GLY A 216 -9.91 -5.50 -14.00
N THR A 217 -9.18 -4.82 -13.12
CA THR A 217 -8.07 -3.95 -13.52
C THR A 217 -6.79 -4.76 -13.77
N SER A 218 -6.12 -4.52 -14.89
CA SER A 218 -4.80 -5.11 -15.16
C SER A 218 -3.77 -4.64 -14.14
N VAL A 219 -3.84 -3.36 -13.74
CA VAL A 219 -2.94 -2.70 -12.78
C VAL A 219 -2.92 -3.41 -11.42
N ARG A 220 -4.09 -3.65 -10.79
CA ARG A 220 -4.14 -4.29 -9.46
C ARG A 220 -3.61 -5.72 -9.50
N ARG A 221 -3.98 -6.48 -10.54
CA ARG A 221 -3.47 -7.85 -10.75
C ARG A 221 -1.96 -7.86 -10.93
N VAL A 222 -1.43 -7.02 -11.82
CA VAL A 222 0.02 -6.88 -12.07
C VAL A 222 0.74 -6.51 -10.78
N ALA A 223 0.21 -5.55 -10.01
CA ALA A 223 0.85 -5.10 -8.78
C ALA A 223 0.78 -6.13 -7.64
N ALA A 224 -0.28 -6.94 -7.52
CA ALA A 224 -0.34 -8.01 -6.52
C ALA A 224 0.68 -9.13 -6.83
N TYR A 225 0.75 -9.56 -8.09
CA TYR A 225 1.74 -10.55 -8.55
C TYR A 225 3.17 -10.04 -8.41
N LEU A 226 3.45 -8.79 -8.82
CA LEU A 226 4.77 -8.17 -8.68
C LEU A 226 5.11 -7.87 -7.21
N GLY A 227 4.16 -7.42 -6.39
CA GLY A 227 4.36 -7.11 -4.98
C GLY A 227 4.82 -8.32 -4.17
N ILE A 228 4.09 -9.43 -4.29
CA ILE A 228 4.47 -10.71 -3.66
C ILE A 228 5.79 -11.23 -4.24
N THR A 229 5.95 -11.24 -5.57
CA THR A 229 7.15 -11.85 -6.15
C THR A 229 8.42 -11.04 -5.89
N GLN A 230 8.35 -9.70 -5.96
CA GLN A 230 9.48 -8.83 -5.67
C GLN A 230 9.81 -8.81 -4.18
N SER A 231 8.81 -8.83 -3.29
CA SER A 231 9.09 -8.82 -1.85
C SER A 231 9.88 -10.07 -1.44
N ILE A 232 9.48 -11.25 -1.92
CA ILE A 232 10.18 -12.52 -1.69
C ILE A 232 11.53 -12.52 -2.42
N PHE A 233 11.57 -12.17 -3.70
CA PHE A 233 12.83 -12.20 -4.46
C PHE A 233 13.90 -11.28 -3.86
N ILE A 234 13.54 -10.08 -3.42
CA ILE A 234 14.51 -9.15 -2.80
C ILE A 234 14.89 -9.59 -1.38
N HIS A 235 13.99 -10.24 -0.64
CA HIS A 235 14.32 -10.90 0.63
C HIS A 235 15.40 -11.99 0.41
N GLU A 236 15.18 -12.93 -0.53
CA GLU A 236 16.18 -13.94 -0.91
C GLU A 236 17.48 -13.33 -1.46
N PHE A 237 17.38 -12.24 -2.21
CA PHE A 237 18.54 -11.52 -2.70
C PHE A 237 19.29 -10.80 -1.57
N GLY A 238 18.62 -10.45 -0.47
CA GLY A 238 19.24 -10.01 0.77
C GLY A 238 20.15 -11.08 1.37
N HIS A 239 19.67 -12.32 1.50
CA HIS A 239 20.50 -13.45 1.91
C HIS A 239 21.66 -13.71 0.96
N ALA A 240 21.42 -13.64 -0.36
CA ALA A 240 22.47 -13.76 -1.35
C ALA A 240 23.53 -12.65 -1.20
N LEU A 241 23.14 -11.40 -0.97
CA LEU A 241 24.09 -10.31 -0.71
C LEU A 241 24.88 -10.54 0.57
N ILE A 242 24.25 -11.00 1.66
CA ILE A 242 24.93 -11.31 2.91
C ILE A 242 25.95 -12.44 2.72
N GLY A 243 25.52 -13.57 2.16
CA GLY A 243 26.34 -14.78 2.02
C GLY A 243 27.33 -14.79 0.85
N GLU A 244 27.17 -13.94 -0.17
CA GLU A 244 28.15 -13.79 -1.26
C GLU A 244 29.21 -12.71 -0.97
N LEU A 245 28.88 -11.69 -0.16
CA LEU A 245 29.76 -10.54 0.09
C LEU A 245 30.32 -10.49 1.52
N ASP A 246 30.10 -11.55 2.31
CA ASP A 246 30.44 -11.68 3.73
C ASP A 246 29.96 -10.47 4.56
N LEU A 247 28.71 -10.04 4.35
CA LEU A 247 28.17 -8.86 5.05
C LEU A 247 27.82 -9.18 6.51
N PRO A 248 28.06 -8.26 7.46
CA PRO A 248 27.66 -8.46 8.84
C PRO A 248 26.15 -8.18 9.04
N SER A 249 25.39 -9.17 9.52
CA SER A 249 24.11 -8.94 10.19
C SER A 249 24.32 -8.80 11.71
N THR A 250 23.70 -7.80 12.33
CA THR A 250 23.77 -7.56 13.79
C THR A 250 22.46 -7.89 14.53
N GLY A 251 21.48 -8.44 13.82
CA GLY A 251 20.22 -8.97 14.35
C GLY A 251 19.85 -10.27 13.65
N PRO A 252 18.61 -10.79 13.80
CA PRO A 252 18.10 -11.90 13.01
C PRO A 252 18.21 -11.57 11.51
N GLU A 253 18.72 -12.51 10.72
CA GLU A 253 18.95 -12.28 9.29
C GLU A 253 17.64 -12.07 8.53
N GLU A 254 16.62 -12.88 8.82
CA GLU A 254 15.25 -12.77 8.32
C GLU A 254 14.66 -11.37 8.48
N ASP A 255 14.73 -10.80 9.69
CA ASP A 255 14.25 -9.45 9.97
C ASP A 255 15.08 -8.42 9.18
N ALA A 256 16.38 -8.64 8.98
CA ALA A 256 17.25 -7.72 8.24
C ALA A 256 16.95 -7.72 6.73
N VAL A 257 16.68 -8.89 6.14
CA VAL A 257 16.38 -9.02 4.70
C VAL A 257 14.92 -8.68 4.36
N ASP A 258 13.97 -8.86 5.28
CA ASP A 258 12.63 -8.26 5.20
C ASP A 258 12.71 -6.73 5.11
N ILE A 259 13.58 -6.12 5.93
CA ILE A 259 13.83 -4.68 5.93
C ILE A 259 14.50 -4.25 4.61
N PHE A 260 15.45 -5.03 4.09
CA PHE A 260 16.07 -4.78 2.76
C PHE A 260 15.03 -4.81 1.63
N SER A 261 14.14 -5.80 1.66
CA SER A 261 13.00 -5.92 0.75
C SER A 261 12.06 -4.72 0.84
N ALA A 262 11.68 -4.29 2.05
CA ALA A 262 10.86 -3.11 2.26
C ALA A 262 11.50 -1.82 1.71
N LEU A 263 12.82 -1.64 1.89
CA LEU A 263 13.57 -0.50 1.35
C LEU A 263 13.53 -0.46 -0.19
N HIS A 264 13.71 -1.61 -0.85
CA HIS A 264 13.63 -1.70 -2.31
C HIS A 264 12.21 -1.49 -2.84
N LEU A 265 11.18 -2.00 -2.14
CA LEU A 265 9.79 -1.89 -2.60
C LEU A 265 9.21 -0.49 -2.39
N VAL A 266 9.71 0.32 -1.45
CA VAL A 266 9.24 1.70 -1.24
C VAL A 266 9.81 2.72 -2.24
N ASP A 267 11.01 2.47 -2.79
CA ASP A 267 11.72 3.40 -3.69
C ASP A 267 10.84 4.00 -4.82
N PRO A 268 9.98 3.23 -5.55
CA PRO A 268 9.09 3.79 -6.58
C PRO A 268 8.08 4.83 -6.09
N THR A 269 7.76 4.83 -4.79
CA THR A 269 6.86 5.83 -4.18
C THR A 269 7.58 7.11 -3.76
N ILE A 270 8.91 7.05 -3.62
CA ILE A 270 9.79 8.17 -3.26
C ILE A 270 10.27 8.87 -4.54
N TYR A 271 10.74 8.08 -5.51
CA TYR A 271 11.30 8.54 -6.77
C TYR A 271 10.26 8.48 -7.89
N LYS A 272 9.40 9.50 -7.91
CA LYS A 272 8.30 9.64 -8.86
C LYS A 272 8.76 9.60 -10.32
N THR A 273 7.86 9.13 -11.17
CA THR A 273 7.96 9.10 -12.63
C THR A 273 6.80 9.89 -13.24
N ASP A 274 6.95 10.39 -14.47
CA ASP A 274 5.88 11.11 -15.17
C ASP A 274 4.70 10.19 -15.59
N ASP A 275 4.88 8.87 -15.49
CA ASP A 275 3.87 7.85 -15.81
C ASP A 275 3.06 7.45 -14.56
N LYS A 276 1.78 7.85 -14.55
CA LYS A 276 0.84 7.61 -13.45
C LYS A 276 0.47 6.14 -13.25
N ASP A 277 0.51 5.32 -14.31
CA ASP A 277 0.21 3.90 -14.18
C ASP A 277 1.41 3.19 -13.52
N ILE A 278 2.65 3.60 -13.83
CA ILE A 278 3.85 3.13 -13.13
C ILE A 278 3.87 3.61 -11.67
N GLU A 279 3.51 4.87 -11.37
CA GLU A 279 3.36 5.34 -9.98
C GLU A 279 2.31 4.52 -9.20
N ALA A 280 1.18 4.20 -9.85
CA ALA A 280 0.15 3.37 -9.24
C ALA A 280 0.63 1.93 -8.99
N ILE A 281 1.27 1.29 -9.97
CA ILE A 281 1.85 -0.06 -9.81
C ILE A 281 2.90 -0.05 -8.69
N GLY A 282 3.81 0.93 -8.65
CA GLY A 282 4.85 1.03 -7.63
C GLY A 282 4.31 1.11 -6.20
N ARG A 283 3.26 1.92 -5.98
CA ARG A 283 2.54 1.97 -4.69
C ARG A 283 1.94 0.62 -4.34
N GLU A 284 1.15 0.05 -5.25
CA GLU A 284 0.43 -1.20 -4.97
C GLU A 284 1.41 -2.38 -4.75
N VAL A 285 2.55 -2.41 -5.46
CA VAL A 285 3.64 -3.38 -5.24
C VAL A 285 4.16 -3.34 -3.80
N ALA A 286 4.42 -2.14 -3.27
CA ALA A 286 4.83 -1.96 -1.87
C ALA A 286 3.72 -2.41 -0.88
N VAL A 287 2.45 -2.12 -1.19
CA VAL A 287 1.30 -2.52 -0.39
C VAL A 287 1.15 -4.05 -0.34
N TYR A 288 1.13 -4.76 -1.47
CA TYR A 288 0.99 -6.22 -1.48
C TYR A 288 2.22 -6.95 -0.91
N GLY A 289 3.43 -6.38 -1.08
CA GLY A 289 4.64 -6.87 -0.41
C GLY A 289 4.54 -6.87 1.11
N ALA A 290 3.82 -5.91 1.70
CA ALA A 290 3.54 -5.86 3.14
C ALA A 290 2.29 -6.69 3.53
N LEU A 291 1.18 -6.54 2.82
CA LEU A 291 -0.13 -7.09 3.21
C LEU A 291 -0.17 -8.62 3.25
N GLN A 292 0.68 -9.33 2.52
CA GLN A 292 0.82 -10.79 2.65
C GLN A 292 1.06 -11.23 4.10
N TRP A 293 1.91 -10.49 4.84
CA TRP A 293 2.23 -10.75 6.24
C TRP A 293 1.08 -10.36 7.18
N TYR A 294 0.36 -9.28 6.88
CA TYR A 294 -0.84 -8.91 7.62
C TYR A 294 -1.93 -9.97 7.50
N TYR A 295 -2.20 -10.43 6.28
CA TYR A 295 -3.23 -11.42 6.00
C TYR A 295 -2.89 -12.81 6.54
N SER A 296 -1.67 -13.31 6.29
CA SER A 296 -1.19 -14.57 6.85
C SER A 296 -1.25 -14.53 8.39
N GLY A 297 -0.75 -13.46 9.00
CA GLY A 297 -0.80 -13.28 10.46
C GLY A 297 -2.21 -13.20 11.05
N LYS A 298 -3.16 -12.53 10.38
CA LYS A 298 -4.57 -12.47 10.83
C LYS A 298 -5.29 -13.81 10.68
N LEU A 299 -4.99 -14.56 9.62
CA LEU A 299 -5.45 -15.96 9.49
C LEU A 299 -4.80 -16.85 10.56
N GLY A 300 -3.54 -16.62 10.88
CA GLY A 300 -2.83 -17.29 11.99
C GLY A 300 -3.54 -17.08 13.32
N GLU A 301 -3.76 -15.81 13.73
CA GLU A 301 -4.51 -15.46 14.94
C GLU A 301 -5.91 -16.11 14.98
N ALA A 302 -6.68 -16.03 13.88
CA ALA A 302 -8.02 -16.60 13.80
C ALA A 302 -8.05 -18.14 13.95
N ASN A 303 -6.96 -18.81 13.56
CA ASN A 303 -6.78 -20.26 13.65
C ASN A 303 -5.94 -20.69 14.87
N GLY A 304 -5.79 -19.85 15.90
CA GLY A 304 -5.05 -20.18 17.13
C GLY A 304 -3.52 -20.25 16.98
N ARG A 305 -2.97 -19.85 15.81
CA ARG A 305 -1.54 -19.89 15.44
C ARG A 305 -0.91 -18.50 15.44
N GLY A 306 -1.33 -17.61 16.34
CA GLY A 306 -0.79 -16.24 16.44
C GLY A 306 0.64 -16.14 16.98
N GLU A 307 1.19 -17.24 17.49
CA GLU A 307 2.56 -17.34 18.01
C GLU A 307 3.40 -18.28 17.12
N THR A 308 4.60 -17.85 16.72
CA THR A 308 5.61 -18.71 16.10
C THR A 308 6.36 -19.48 17.18
N PRO A 309 6.88 -20.68 16.87
CA PRO A 309 7.76 -21.39 17.79
C PRO A 309 8.97 -20.53 18.18
N TRP A 310 9.42 -20.59 19.44
CA TRP A 310 10.52 -19.74 19.92
C TRP A 310 11.86 -20.03 19.24
N GLN A 311 12.00 -21.22 18.64
CA GLN A 311 13.15 -21.66 17.87
C GLN A 311 13.02 -21.42 16.36
N ASP A 312 11.92 -20.82 15.91
CA ASP A 312 11.76 -20.36 14.53
C ASP A 312 12.70 -19.17 14.28
N GLU A 313 13.36 -19.14 13.13
CA GLU A 313 14.23 -18.04 12.72
C GLU A 313 13.43 -16.79 12.32
N HIS A 314 12.16 -16.98 11.95
CA HIS A 314 11.25 -15.91 11.57
C HIS A 314 10.49 -15.34 12.77
N THR A 315 10.38 -14.00 12.80
CA THR A 315 9.40 -13.35 13.67
C THR A 315 7.97 -13.62 13.19
N THR A 316 6.97 -13.56 14.08
CA THR A 316 5.57 -13.80 13.70
C THR A 316 5.12 -12.88 12.56
N ASP A 317 4.26 -13.36 11.65
CA ASP A 317 3.83 -12.60 10.47
C ASP A 317 3.31 -11.18 10.78
N LEU A 318 2.60 -10.97 11.90
CA LEU A 318 2.19 -9.61 12.29
C LEU A 318 3.33 -8.72 12.79
N LYS A 319 4.44 -9.29 13.29
CA LYS A 319 5.69 -8.57 13.59
C LYS A 319 6.47 -8.29 12.30
N ARG A 320 6.55 -9.25 11.35
CA ARG A 320 7.12 -9.04 10.01
C ARG A 320 6.37 -7.91 9.29
N PHE A 321 5.03 -7.97 9.26
CA PHE A 321 4.18 -6.89 8.76
C PHE A 321 4.51 -5.56 9.42
N ARG A 322 4.52 -5.47 10.76
CA ARG A 322 4.83 -4.22 11.47
C ARG A 322 6.20 -3.67 11.07
N ASN A 323 7.23 -4.51 11.01
CA ASN A 323 8.60 -4.12 10.63
C ASN A 323 8.66 -3.60 9.19
N PHE A 324 8.20 -4.43 8.25
CA PHE A 324 8.17 -4.13 6.82
C PHE A 324 7.35 -2.85 6.53
N PHE A 325 6.13 -2.79 7.07
CA PHE A 325 5.24 -1.65 6.86
C PHE A 325 5.79 -0.36 7.48
N CYS A 326 6.46 -0.43 8.63
CA CYS A 326 7.08 0.74 9.23
C CYS A 326 8.22 1.29 8.36
N VAL A 327 8.94 0.46 7.61
CA VAL A 327 9.92 0.95 6.63
C VAL A 327 9.25 1.62 5.44
N ILE A 328 8.24 1.02 4.82
CA ILE A 328 7.58 1.64 3.65
C ILE A 328 6.82 2.92 4.03
N TYR A 329 6.13 2.92 5.18
CA TYR A 329 5.50 4.11 5.74
C TYR A 329 6.55 5.18 6.06
N GLY A 330 7.69 4.81 6.63
CA GLY A 330 8.79 5.75 6.90
C GLY A 330 9.44 6.34 5.64
N GLY A 331 9.37 5.65 4.51
CA GLY A 331 9.79 6.17 3.21
C GLY A 331 8.79 7.17 2.63
N ASN A 332 7.47 6.94 2.76
CA ASN A 332 6.44 7.86 2.26
C ASN A 332 5.15 7.82 3.10
N PRO A 333 5.06 8.56 4.23
CA PRO A 333 3.91 8.54 5.13
C PRO A 333 2.59 8.89 4.42
N THR A 334 2.63 9.88 3.53
CA THR A 334 1.47 10.38 2.78
C THR A 334 0.81 9.30 1.92
N VAL A 335 1.60 8.41 1.32
CA VAL A 335 1.08 7.33 0.46
C VAL A 335 0.50 6.18 1.28
N PHE A 336 1.08 5.86 2.44
CA PHE A 336 0.70 4.68 3.22
C PHE A 336 -0.26 4.96 4.39
N GLN A 337 -0.60 6.22 4.70
CA GLN A 337 -1.51 6.58 5.81
C GLN A 337 -2.83 5.79 5.81
N ASN A 338 -3.50 5.69 4.67
CA ASN A 338 -4.78 4.95 4.56
C ASN A 338 -4.64 3.46 4.95
N ILE A 339 -3.48 2.85 4.71
CA ILE A 339 -3.20 1.45 5.10
C ILE A 339 -2.84 1.37 6.59
N ALA A 340 -2.13 2.37 7.13
CA ALA A 340 -1.85 2.47 8.57
C ALA A 340 -3.15 2.59 9.38
N ASP A 341 -4.07 3.45 8.94
CA ASP A 341 -5.40 3.63 9.53
C ASP A 341 -6.23 2.33 9.41
N GLY A 342 -6.27 1.73 8.21
CA GLY A 342 -7.03 0.51 7.93
C GLY A 342 -6.53 -0.75 8.65
N THR A 343 -5.25 -0.78 9.06
CA THR A 343 -4.66 -1.87 9.85
C THR A 343 -4.61 -1.56 11.35
N GLY A 344 -5.02 -0.37 11.77
CA GLY A 344 -5.08 0.04 13.18
C GLY A 344 -3.71 0.22 13.83
N MET A 345 -2.69 0.60 13.07
CA MET A 345 -1.35 0.84 13.62
C MET A 345 -1.34 2.04 14.57
N ASP A 346 -0.65 1.90 15.69
CA ASP A 346 -0.62 2.95 16.71
C ASP A 346 0.26 4.14 16.30
N GLU A 347 -0.23 5.35 16.56
CA GLU A 347 0.44 6.61 16.23
C GLU A 347 1.87 6.69 16.83
N ARG A 348 2.10 6.05 17.98
CA ARG A 348 3.42 5.99 18.63
C ARG A 348 4.41 5.12 17.86
N THR A 349 3.97 4.06 17.19
CA THR A 349 4.79 3.30 16.23
C THR A 349 5.02 4.14 14.97
N LEU A 350 3.95 4.68 14.36
CA LEU A 350 4.04 5.47 13.12
C LEU A 350 4.99 6.67 13.24
N SER A 351 4.95 7.40 14.37
CA SER A 351 5.83 8.55 14.66
C SER A 351 7.33 8.23 14.72
N ARG A 352 7.72 6.95 14.70
CA ARG A 352 9.13 6.50 14.67
C ARG A 352 9.56 6.00 13.29
N CYS A 353 8.61 5.66 12.43
CA CYS A 353 8.86 4.90 11.21
C CYS A 353 9.76 5.62 10.20
N GLU A 354 9.64 6.95 10.05
CA GLU A 354 10.57 7.76 9.25
C GLU A 354 12.03 7.65 9.75
N GLY A 355 12.19 7.62 11.08
CA GLY A 355 13.48 7.45 11.73
C GLY A 355 14.04 6.03 11.56
N GLU A 356 13.18 5.00 11.56
CA GLU A 356 13.60 3.62 11.28
C GLU A 356 13.97 3.43 9.81
N TYR A 357 13.13 3.88 8.85
CA TYR A 357 13.48 3.91 7.42
C TYR A 357 14.85 4.56 7.20
N THR A 358 15.07 5.75 7.78
CA THR A 358 16.34 6.49 7.65
C THR A 358 17.55 5.69 8.16
N LYS A 359 17.44 5.06 9.33
CA LYS A 359 18.53 4.24 9.90
C LYS A 359 18.80 3.00 9.04
N GLN A 360 17.75 2.29 8.64
CA GLN A 360 17.88 1.03 7.92
C GLN A 360 18.40 1.24 6.49
N ASN A 361 17.87 2.25 5.78
CA ASN A 361 18.38 2.67 4.47
C ASN A 361 19.86 3.04 4.54
N ARG A 362 20.24 3.85 5.55
CA ARG A 362 21.65 4.20 5.79
C ARG A 362 22.50 2.98 6.06
N ALA A 363 22.05 2.05 6.91
CA ALA A 363 22.80 0.85 7.27
C ALA A 363 23.09 -0.01 6.03
N TRP A 364 22.05 -0.41 5.30
CA TRP A 364 22.17 -1.23 4.08
C TRP A 364 23.03 -0.56 3.01
N ARG A 365 22.80 0.73 2.71
CA ARG A 365 23.64 1.48 1.76
C ARG A 365 25.10 1.59 2.23
N THR A 366 25.37 1.72 3.53
CA THR A 366 26.74 1.79 4.06
C THR A 366 27.49 0.46 3.93
N ILE A 367 26.86 -0.66 4.27
CA ILE A 367 27.52 -1.98 4.20
C ILE A 367 27.68 -2.49 2.76
N LEU A 368 26.78 -2.08 1.84
CA LEU A 368 26.86 -2.44 0.43
C LEU A 368 27.78 -1.52 -0.39
N ALA A 369 28.03 -0.28 0.04
CA ALA A 369 28.88 0.68 -0.70
C ALA A 369 30.24 0.14 -1.20
N PRO A 370 31.00 -0.70 -0.45
CA PRO A 370 32.22 -1.36 -0.93
C PRO A 370 32.04 -2.23 -2.18
N TYR A 371 30.83 -2.76 -2.40
CA TYR A 371 30.48 -3.69 -3.47
C TYR A 371 29.55 -3.09 -4.53
N THR A 372 29.04 -1.88 -4.31
CA THR A 372 28.12 -1.19 -5.22
C THR A 372 28.87 -0.25 -6.17
N ARG A 373 28.50 -0.28 -7.46
CA ARG A 373 29.00 0.67 -8.46
C ARG A 373 28.42 2.07 -8.24
N VAL A 374 29.26 3.09 -8.33
CA VAL A 374 28.81 4.49 -8.29
C VAL A 374 27.84 4.77 -9.44
N GLY A 375 26.65 5.25 -9.12
CA GLY A 375 25.59 5.52 -10.10
C GLY A 375 24.54 6.50 -9.58
N PRO A 376 23.63 7.01 -10.44
CA PRO A 376 22.60 7.98 -10.03
C PRO A 376 21.66 7.49 -8.91
N TRP A 377 21.47 6.19 -8.76
CA TRP A 377 20.63 5.58 -7.72
C TRP A 377 21.43 5.01 -6.53
N HIS A 378 22.75 4.93 -6.68
CA HIS A 378 23.71 4.49 -5.64
C HIS A 378 24.95 5.41 -5.63
N PRO A 379 24.77 6.71 -5.34
CA PRO A 379 25.87 7.68 -5.36
C PRO A 379 26.87 7.51 -4.19
N GLU A 380 26.53 6.65 -3.22
CA GLU A 380 27.41 6.14 -2.16
C GLU A 380 28.38 5.04 -2.62
N GLY A 381 28.10 4.36 -3.73
CA GLY A 381 28.90 3.22 -4.20
C GLY A 381 30.37 3.59 -4.44
N THR A 382 31.29 2.72 -4.00
CA THR A 382 32.73 2.97 -4.13
C THR A 382 33.37 2.26 -5.32
N GLN A 383 32.67 1.32 -5.95
CA GLN A 383 33.18 0.65 -7.15
C GLN A 383 33.03 1.57 -8.38
N PRO A 384 34.01 1.60 -9.30
CA PRO A 384 33.87 2.31 -10.56
C PRO A 384 32.63 1.87 -11.36
N ALA A 385 32.01 2.77 -12.10
CA ALA A 385 30.82 2.47 -12.92
C ALA A 385 31.04 1.34 -13.95
N ASN A 386 32.30 1.06 -14.32
CA ASN A 386 32.70 -0.04 -15.22
C ASN A 386 33.33 -1.24 -14.49
N ALA A 387 33.20 -1.34 -13.15
CA ALA A 387 33.76 -2.43 -12.38
C ALA A 387 33.20 -3.79 -12.83
N ARG A 388 34.08 -4.78 -13.01
CA ARG A 388 33.68 -6.14 -13.39
C ARG A 388 33.11 -6.86 -12.17
N GLY A 389 31.86 -7.26 -12.26
CA GLY A 389 31.21 -8.18 -11.32
C GLY A 389 30.57 -9.32 -12.10
N ALA A 390 30.25 -10.40 -11.42
CA ALA A 390 29.50 -11.49 -12.01
C ALA A 390 28.05 -11.10 -12.30
N ARG A 391 27.38 -11.89 -13.15
CA ARG A 391 25.98 -11.66 -13.54
C ARG A 391 25.03 -12.46 -12.68
N ILE A 392 23.86 -11.88 -12.42
CA ILE A 392 22.65 -12.59 -12.01
C ILE A 392 21.97 -13.06 -13.30
N THR A 393 21.51 -14.31 -13.34
CA THR A 393 20.78 -14.86 -14.49
C THR A 393 19.46 -15.47 -14.03
N VAL A 394 18.40 -15.34 -14.83
CA VAL A 394 17.08 -15.90 -14.48
C VAL A 394 16.76 -17.08 -15.38
N ARG A 395 16.31 -18.20 -14.79
CA ARG A 395 15.85 -19.40 -15.48
C ARG A 395 14.41 -19.74 -15.07
N PHE A 396 13.54 -19.91 -16.06
CA PHE A 396 12.15 -20.33 -15.87
C PHE A 396 11.94 -21.77 -16.33
N GLU A 397 11.88 -22.69 -15.37
CA GLU A 397 11.57 -24.09 -15.61
C GLU A 397 10.06 -24.27 -15.91
N PRO A 398 9.65 -25.35 -16.61
CA PRO A 398 8.25 -25.63 -16.88
C PRO A 398 7.45 -25.83 -15.59
N SER A 399 6.20 -25.34 -15.56
CA SER A 399 5.26 -25.54 -14.45
C SER A 399 4.08 -26.42 -14.85
N LYS A 400 3.68 -27.32 -13.95
CA LYS A 400 2.43 -28.10 -14.04
C LYS A 400 1.19 -27.29 -13.62
N TYR A 401 1.38 -26.08 -13.08
CA TYR A 401 0.30 -25.19 -12.64
C TYR A 401 0.06 -24.06 -13.64
N ARG A 402 -1.21 -23.69 -13.85
CA ARG A 402 -1.57 -22.57 -14.75
C ARG A 402 -0.93 -21.25 -14.30
N VAL A 403 -0.90 -21.01 -12.99
CA VAL A 403 -0.30 -19.79 -12.40
C VAL A 403 1.20 -19.66 -12.71
N GLY A 404 1.96 -20.76 -12.75
CA GLY A 404 3.40 -20.71 -13.07
C GLY A 404 3.67 -20.43 -14.55
N GLN A 405 2.86 -21.00 -15.45
CA GLN A 405 2.91 -20.69 -16.89
C GLN A 405 2.50 -19.24 -17.14
N PHE A 406 1.38 -18.78 -16.55
CA PHE A 406 0.96 -17.39 -16.59
C PHE A 406 2.03 -16.44 -16.04
N PHE A 407 2.66 -16.78 -14.91
CA PHE A 407 3.70 -15.93 -14.33
C PHE A 407 4.87 -15.73 -15.29
N LYS A 408 5.38 -16.82 -15.87
CA LYS A 408 6.44 -16.78 -16.87
C LYS A 408 6.06 -15.92 -18.06
N ASP A 409 4.90 -16.16 -18.66
CA ASP A 409 4.49 -15.49 -19.90
C ASP A 409 4.12 -14.00 -19.66
N ALA A 410 3.69 -13.62 -18.45
CA ALA A 410 3.30 -12.25 -18.13
C ALA A 410 4.41 -11.37 -17.51
N PHE A 411 5.39 -11.96 -16.81
CA PHE A 411 6.35 -11.20 -16.00
C PHE A 411 7.83 -11.51 -16.28
N SER A 412 8.17 -12.52 -17.11
CA SER A 412 9.57 -12.92 -17.30
C SER A 412 10.49 -11.79 -17.76
N ASP A 413 10.10 -10.97 -18.74
CA ASP A 413 10.89 -9.83 -19.21
C ASP A 413 11.19 -8.81 -18.10
N GLY A 414 10.20 -8.52 -17.25
CA GLY A 414 10.36 -7.61 -16.11
C GLY A 414 11.28 -8.18 -15.02
N VAL A 415 11.16 -9.48 -14.73
CA VAL A 415 12.01 -10.18 -13.76
C VAL A 415 13.46 -10.29 -14.26
N ILE A 416 13.67 -10.60 -15.54
CA ILE A 416 14.99 -10.62 -16.18
C ILE A 416 15.62 -9.23 -16.16
N SER A 417 14.87 -8.20 -16.56
CA SER A 417 15.31 -6.80 -16.54
C SER A 417 15.74 -6.37 -15.12
N ASN A 418 14.97 -6.72 -14.09
CA ASN A 418 15.31 -6.45 -12.70
C ASN A 418 16.63 -7.12 -12.27
N ALA A 419 16.83 -8.40 -12.61
CA ALA A 419 18.07 -9.13 -12.33
C ALA A 419 19.29 -8.54 -13.10
N ASP A 420 19.07 -8.06 -14.33
CA ASP A 420 20.08 -7.35 -15.11
C ASP A 420 20.44 -5.98 -14.48
N GLU A 421 19.47 -5.22 -13.95
CA GLU A 421 19.75 -3.98 -13.21
C GLU A 421 20.50 -4.24 -11.90
N LEU A 422 20.09 -5.25 -11.11
CA LEU A 422 20.84 -5.66 -9.91
C LEU A 422 22.29 -6.08 -10.25
N SER A 423 22.51 -6.74 -11.39
CA SER A 423 23.84 -7.07 -11.92
C SER A 423 24.67 -5.84 -12.30
N LYS A 424 24.03 -4.75 -12.74
CA LYS A 424 24.68 -3.45 -13.04
C LYS A 424 24.95 -2.65 -11.76
N THR A 425 24.15 -2.83 -10.70
CA THR A 425 24.38 -2.20 -9.39
C THR A 425 25.53 -2.88 -8.64
N TYR A 426 25.45 -4.19 -8.41
CA TYR A 426 26.36 -4.90 -7.49
C TYR A 426 27.53 -5.59 -8.19
N VAL A 427 28.70 -5.59 -7.53
CA VAL A 427 29.92 -6.29 -7.95
C VAL A 427 29.99 -7.63 -7.23
N LEU A 428 29.20 -8.60 -7.70
CA LEU A 428 29.17 -9.96 -7.14
C LEU A 428 30.46 -10.74 -7.48
N PRO A 429 30.99 -11.59 -6.57
CA PRO A 429 32.24 -12.33 -6.78
C PRO A 429 32.09 -13.53 -7.72
N ARG A 430 30.91 -14.16 -7.75
CA ARG A 430 30.56 -15.29 -8.65
C ARG A 430 29.14 -15.15 -9.20
N PRO A 431 28.79 -15.83 -10.32
CA PRO A 431 27.47 -15.71 -10.92
C PRO A 431 26.38 -16.25 -10.02
N LEU A 432 25.25 -15.56 -9.95
CA LEU A 432 24.06 -15.95 -9.19
C LEU A 432 22.96 -16.41 -10.17
N THR A 433 22.22 -17.47 -9.84
CA THR A 433 21.12 -17.96 -10.70
C THR A 433 19.78 -17.94 -9.97
N VAL A 434 18.83 -17.16 -10.47
CA VAL A 434 17.44 -17.15 -9.98
C VAL A 434 16.65 -18.20 -10.77
N VAL A 435 16.07 -19.18 -10.08
CA VAL A 435 15.39 -20.33 -10.69
C VAL A 435 13.92 -20.32 -10.29
N TYR A 436 13.04 -20.03 -11.25
CA TYR A 436 11.60 -20.16 -11.10
C TYR A 436 11.17 -21.57 -11.50
N ARG A 437 10.60 -22.34 -10.56
CA ARG A 437 10.22 -23.74 -10.75
C ARG A 437 9.05 -24.16 -9.86
N ASP A 438 8.48 -25.33 -10.13
CA ASP A 438 7.58 -25.98 -9.17
C ASP A 438 8.42 -26.64 -8.06
N CYS A 439 7.95 -26.54 -6.82
CA CYS A 439 8.55 -27.17 -5.65
C CYS A 439 7.57 -28.09 -4.94
N ASP A 440 8.08 -28.98 -4.09
CA ASP A 440 7.25 -29.86 -3.25
C ASP A 440 6.77 -29.17 -1.96
N GLU A 441 7.44 -28.07 -1.60
CA GLU A 441 7.18 -27.22 -0.42
C GLU A 441 6.81 -25.79 -0.84
N LEU A 442 6.04 -25.07 -0.01
CA LEU A 442 5.72 -23.65 -0.20
C LEU A 442 6.86 -22.80 0.36
N ASN A 443 7.96 -22.66 -0.39
CA ASN A 443 9.10 -21.89 0.07
C ASN A 443 9.74 -21.04 -1.05
N ALA A 444 10.62 -20.12 -0.66
CA ALA A 444 11.70 -19.62 -1.49
C ALA A 444 12.98 -19.79 -0.67
N TRP A 445 14.14 -19.83 -1.32
CA TRP A 445 15.42 -19.85 -0.59
C TRP A 445 16.60 -19.47 -1.48
N TYR A 446 17.59 -18.83 -0.87
CA TYR A 446 18.97 -18.77 -1.33
C TYR A 446 19.75 -20.03 -0.93
N SER A 447 20.54 -20.59 -1.85
CA SER A 447 21.51 -21.66 -1.62
C SER A 447 22.93 -21.14 -1.84
N HIS A 448 23.71 -21.08 -0.77
CA HIS A 448 25.12 -20.67 -0.82
C HIS A 448 25.99 -21.69 -1.56
N ASP A 449 25.73 -22.99 -1.49
CA ASP A 449 26.57 -23.95 -2.24
C ASP A 449 26.36 -23.78 -3.76
N ASP A 450 25.11 -23.61 -4.19
CA ASP A 450 24.74 -23.56 -5.62
C ASP A 450 24.87 -22.18 -6.29
N ALA A 451 25.11 -21.11 -5.51
CA ALA A 451 24.97 -19.72 -5.97
C ALA A 451 23.60 -19.46 -6.62
N SER A 452 22.51 -19.87 -5.96
CA SER A 452 21.17 -19.80 -6.56
C SER A 452 20.08 -19.36 -5.60
N ILE A 453 19.06 -18.69 -6.16
CA ILE A 453 17.80 -18.36 -5.48
C ILE A 453 16.71 -19.19 -6.14
N THR A 454 16.02 -20.04 -5.39
CA THR A 454 14.85 -20.76 -5.88
C THR A 454 13.58 -19.99 -5.56
N MET A 455 12.80 -19.67 -6.59
CA MET A 455 11.48 -19.04 -6.50
C MET A 455 10.41 -20.06 -6.88
N CYS A 456 9.68 -20.59 -5.89
CA CYS A 456 8.69 -21.63 -6.14
C CYS A 456 7.35 -21.06 -6.63
N TYR A 457 6.89 -21.44 -7.83
CA TYR A 457 5.61 -20.96 -8.39
C TYR A 457 4.41 -21.27 -7.48
N ASN A 458 4.48 -22.38 -6.73
CA ASN A 458 3.45 -22.80 -5.80
C ASN A 458 3.40 -21.93 -4.53
N LEU A 459 4.52 -21.37 -4.04
CA LEU A 459 4.49 -20.36 -2.98
C LEU A 459 3.81 -19.08 -3.48
N LEU A 460 4.25 -18.56 -4.63
CA LEU A 460 3.67 -17.37 -5.25
C LEU A 460 2.15 -17.54 -5.47
N GLY A 461 1.74 -18.66 -6.08
CA GLY A 461 0.34 -18.99 -6.27
C GLY A 461 -0.46 -19.08 -4.97
N SER A 462 0.11 -19.69 -3.92
CA SER A 462 -0.55 -19.80 -2.61
C SER A 462 -0.76 -18.43 -1.94
N MET A 463 0.24 -17.55 -1.99
CA MET A 463 0.14 -16.21 -1.41
C MET A 463 -0.83 -15.33 -2.20
N ILE A 464 -0.80 -15.37 -3.54
CA ILE A 464 -1.73 -14.60 -4.38
C ILE A 464 -3.16 -15.13 -4.21
N ASN A 465 -3.37 -16.45 -4.11
CA ASN A 465 -4.67 -17.05 -3.78
C ASN A 465 -5.20 -16.53 -2.43
N MET A 466 -4.36 -16.49 -1.38
CA MET A 466 -4.76 -15.98 -0.07
C MET A 466 -5.26 -14.53 -0.14
N ILE A 467 -4.54 -13.65 -0.85
CA ILE A 467 -4.98 -12.25 -1.01
C ILE A 467 -6.28 -12.17 -1.83
N SER A 468 -6.38 -12.92 -2.93
CA SER A 468 -7.59 -13.00 -3.75
C SER A 468 -8.81 -13.50 -2.94
N ASP A 469 -8.66 -14.56 -2.14
CA ASP A 469 -9.74 -15.12 -1.32
C ASP A 469 -10.24 -14.11 -0.26
N ILE A 470 -9.34 -13.33 0.34
CA ILE A 470 -9.69 -12.29 1.32
C ILE A 470 -10.37 -11.09 0.65
N GLU A 471 -9.77 -10.54 -0.41
CA GLU A 471 -10.22 -9.29 -1.02
C GLU A 471 -11.40 -9.49 -1.99
N MET A 472 -11.31 -10.51 -2.84
CA MET A 472 -12.24 -10.81 -3.93
C MET A 472 -13.33 -11.82 -3.52
N LYS A 473 -13.19 -12.50 -2.37
CA LYS A 473 -14.11 -13.54 -1.88
C LYS A 473 -14.18 -14.73 -2.85
N THR A 474 -13.04 -15.06 -3.46
CA THR A 474 -12.79 -16.34 -4.13
C THR A 474 -12.66 -17.47 -3.10
N SER A 475 -12.49 -18.71 -3.56
CA SER A 475 -12.25 -19.87 -2.70
C SER A 475 -11.12 -20.71 -3.29
N ASP A 476 -10.01 -20.85 -2.56
CA ASP A 476 -8.77 -21.47 -3.03
C ASP A 476 -8.26 -20.85 -4.35
N GLY A 477 -8.48 -19.53 -4.55
CA GLY A 477 -8.19 -18.79 -5.78
C GLY A 477 -9.24 -18.91 -6.90
N TRP A 478 -10.28 -19.74 -6.74
CA TRP A 478 -11.31 -19.93 -7.76
C TRP A 478 -12.44 -18.89 -7.70
N THR A 479 -12.83 -18.42 -8.88
CA THR A 479 -14.00 -17.54 -9.06
C THR A 479 -15.30 -18.28 -8.77
N THR A 480 -16.10 -17.77 -7.82
CA THR A 480 -17.42 -18.34 -7.50
C THR A 480 -18.51 -17.69 -8.36
N ALA A 481 -19.71 -18.27 -8.44
CA ALA A 481 -20.81 -17.71 -9.24
C ALA A 481 -21.25 -16.27 -8.83
N ARG A 482 -20.71 -15.71 -7.73
CA ARG A 482 -20.86 -14.28 -7.36
C ARG A 482 -19.87 -13.34 -8.04
N SER A 483 -18.67 -13.79 -8.44
CA SER A 483 -17.64 -12.92 -9.03
C SER A 483 -17.78 -12.75 -10.55
N ALA A 484 -18.59 -13.58 -11.22
CA ALA A 484 -18.82 -13.50 -12.67
C ALA A 484 -19.71 -12.31 -13.13
N ALA A 485 -20.28 -11.54 -12.20
CA ALA A 485 -21.25 -10.47 -12.51
C ALA A 485 -20.63 -9.08 -12.78
N THR A 486 -19.36 -8.85 -12.43
CA THR A 486 -18.68 -7.56 -12.59
C THR A 486 -17.86 -7.42 -13.88
N ALA A 487 -17.71 -8.49 -14.66
CA ALA A 487 -16.82 -8.54 -15.83
C ALA A 487 -17.46 -8.08 -17.17
N LYS A 488 -18.19 -6.96 -17.21
CA LYS A 488 -18.65 -6.33 -18.46
C LYS A 488 -18.74 -4.80 -18.37
N GLY A 489 -17.76 -4.09 -18.94
CA GLY A 489 -17.96 -2.69 -19.34
C GLY A 489 -16.72 -1.80 -19.46
N ALA A 490 -15.97 -1.91 -20.56
CA ALA A 490 -15.29 -0.78 -21.21
C ALA A 490 -14.70 -1.22 -22.56
N GLY A 491 -15.28 -0.75 -23.68
CA GLY A 491 -14.67 -0.87 -25.01
C GLY A 491 -13.68 0.27 -25.27
N GLY A 492 -12.58 -0.02 -25.97
CA GLY A 492 -11.47 0.93 -26.13
C GLY A 492 -11.64 1.98 -27.23
N ALA A 493 -10.65 2.86 -27.31
CA ALA A 493 -10.39 3.76 -28.45
C ALA A 493 -8.89 3.71 -28.79
N ALA A 494 -8.56 3.78 -30.08
CA ALA A 494 -7.22 3.60 -30.62
C ALA A 494 -6.42 4.94 -30.71
N PRO A 495 -5.08 4.91 -30.82
CA PRO A 495 -4.24 6.10 -30.71
C PRO A 495 -4.07 6.88 -32.03
N SER A 496 -3.68 8.15 -31.93
CA SER A 496 -3.23 8.99 -33.05
C SER A 496 -1.86 9.62 -32.77
N ASN A 497 -1.04 9.78 -33.80
CA ASN A 497 0.40 10.07 -33.69
C ASN A 497 0.79 11.49 -34.11
N ALA A 498 1.75 12.07 -33.37
CA ALA A 498 2.82 12.98 -33.81
C ALA A 498 2.46 14.41 -34.33
N PRO A 499 3.44 15.32 -34.44
CA PRO A 499 4.63 15.56 -33.58
C PRO A 499 4.72 17.02 -33.08
N SER A 500 5.55 17.30 -32.07
CA SER A 500 5.88 18.66 -31.61
C SER A 500 7.30 19.08 -32.03
N ASN A 501 7.42 20.28 -32.61
CA ASN A 501 8.71 20.93 -32.93
C ASN A 501 9.16 21.82 -31.77
N ALA A 502 10.48 21.89 -31.53
CA ALA A 502 11.11 22.90 -30.68
C ALA A 502 12.44 23.38 -31.31
N PRO A 503 12.72 24.69 -31.33
CA PRO A 503 14.00 25.22 -31.79
C PRO A 503 15.05 25.32 -30.67
N SER A 504 16.32 25.29 -31.07
CA SER A 504 17.53 25.40 -30.24
C SER A 504 17.81 26.82 -29.71
N ASN A 505 18.63 26.94 -28.65
CA ASN A 505 19.84 27.79 -28.65
C ASN A 505 20.73 27.61 -27.40
N ALA A 506 22.05 27.67 -27.61
CA ALA A 506 23.10 28.00 -26.64
C ALA A 506 23.77 29.33 -27.09
N PRO A 507 24.54 30.09 -26.26
CA PRO A 507 25.92 29.76 -25.85
C PRO A 507 26.19 30.18 -24.35
N SER A 508 27.39 30.37 -23.78
CA SER A 508 28.81 30.40 -24.21
C SER A 508 29.77 30.15 -23.01
N ASN A 509 31.04 29.85 -23.29
CA ASN A 509 32.15 29.81 -22.30
C ASN A 509 32.88 31.16 -22.14
N ALA A 510 33.59 31.35 -21.01
CA ALA A 510 34.98 31.87 -20.84
C ALA A 510 35.16 32.71 -19.52
N PRO A 511 36.39 33.08 -19.09
CA PRO A 511 37.46 32.18 -18.63
C PRO A 511 38.04 32.57 -17.23
N SER A 512 39.06 31.83 -16.79
CA SER A 512 39.68 31.83 -15.44
C SER A 512 40.59 33.03 -15.05
N SER A 513 40.83 33.19 -13.75
CA SER A 513 42.13 33.67 -13.23
C SER A 513 42.56 33.01 -11.89
N SER A 514 43.86 33.10 -11.60
CA SER A 514 44.63 32.38 -10.56
C SER A 514 44.51 32.96 -9.13
N GLY A 515 44.86 32.26 -8.05
CA GLY A 515 45.41 30.89 -7.92
C GLY A 515 44.38 29.96 -7.29
N SER A 516 43.57 29.34 -8.13
CA SER A 516 42.20 28.93 -7.78
C SER A 516 42.13 27.59 -7.05
N PHE A 517 41.43 27.59 -5.92
CA PHE A 517 40.69 26.43 -5.46
C PHE A 517 39.74 25.99 -6.58
N ASN A 518 39.94 24.81 -7.14
CA ASN A 518 39.16 24.33 -8.29
C ASN A 518 37.76 23.87 -7.83
N GLU A 519 36.86 24.83 -7.61
CA GLU A 519 35.48 24.56 -7.20
C GLU A 519 34.67 23.76 -8.24
N ALA A 520 35.10 23.80 -9.50
CA ALA A 520 34.54 23.05 -10.62
C ALA A 520 35.14 21.63 -10.77
N LYS A 521 35.99 21.16 -9.86
CA LYS A 521 36.60 19.83 -9.91
C LYS A 521 35.53 18.74 -9.97
N ASP A 522 35.50 18.00 -11.06
CA ASP A 522 34.69 16.79 -11.18
C ASP A 522 35.37 15.62 -10.46
N PHE A 523 34.57 14.82 -9.76
CA PHE A 523 35.00 13.58 -9.10
C PHE A 523 34.43 12.33 -9.78
N GLY A 524 33.61 12.47 -10.82
CA GLY A 524 32.86 11.39 -11.44
C GLY A 524 31.60 10.97 -10.66
N THR A 525 31.23 11.67 -9.59
CA THR A 525 29.98 11.42 -8.87
C THR A 525 28.79 11.93 -9.69
N PRO A 526 27.85 11.08 -10.11
CA PRO A 526 26.73 11.51 -10.94
C PRO A 526 25.72 12.35 -10.15
N PRO A 527 25.04 13.32 -10.77
CA PRO A 527 23.87 13.98 -10.18
C PRO A 527 22.79 12.94 -9.84
N THR A 528 22.10 13.13 -8.72
CA THR A 528 21.25 12.11 -8.09
C THR A 528 20.05 12.73 -7.38
N LEU A 529 18.93 12.00 -7.37
CA LEU A 529 17.77 12.29 -6.52
C LEU A 529 17.83 11.56 -5.17
N VAL A 530 18.84 10.71 -4.95
CA VAL A 530 19.04 9.98 -3.71
C VAL A 530 19.79 10.87 -2.71
N LEU A 531 19.27 10.96 -1.48
CA LEU A 531 19.96 11.67 -0.40
C LEU A 531 21.19 10.88 0.03
N PHE A 532 22.35 11.55 0.10
CA PHE A 532 23.58 10.93 0.56
C PHE A 532 23.47 10.53 2.04
N PRO A 533 23.85 9.30 2.43
CA PRO A 533 23.81 8.86 3.82
C PRO A 533 24.81 9.61 4.72
N ALA A 534 24.52 9.65 6.03
CA ALA A 534 25.48 10.10 7.03
C ALA A 534 26.77 9.24 6.97
N PRO A 535 27.98 9.82 7.14
CA PRO A 535 28.28 11.12 7.75
C PRO A 535 28.26 12.33 6.79
N TYR A 536 27.66 12.21 5.60
CA TYR A 536 27.55 13.30 4.62
C TYR A 536 28.91 13.84 4.12
N LYS A 537 29.94 13.00 4.14
CA LYS A 537 31.27 13.32 3.61
C LYS A 537 31.63 12.40 2.45
N GLY A 538 32.38 12.96 1.50
CA GLY A 538 32.79 12.29 0.26
C GLY A 538 32.49 13.13 -0.96
N PRO A 539 32.94 12.71 -2.17
CA PRO A 539 32.83 13.52 -3.37
C PRO A 539 31.37 13.86 -3.70
N THR A 540 31.15 15.09 -4.16
CA THR A 540 29.83 15.62 -4.56
C THR A 540 29.73 15.76 -6.08
N PRO A 541 28.51 15.65 -6.66
CA PRO A 541 28.30 15.89 -8.09
C PRO A 541 28.67 17.32 -8.52
N THR A 542 28.82 17.55 -9.83
CA THR A 542 29.05 18.89 -10.38
C THR A 542 27.77 19.69 -10.59
N THR A 543 26.59 19.05 -10.58
CA THR A 543 25.26 19.67 -10.69
C THR A 543 24.26 19.03 -9.72
N ASN A 544 23.16 19.72 -9.42
CA ASN A 544 22.06 19.21 -8.59
C ASN A 544 20.76 19.21 -9.42
N PRO A 545 19.97 18.10 -9.46
CA PRO A 545 18.76 18.03 -10.27
C PRO A 545 17.66 19.04 -9.91
N ARG A 546 17.68 19.58 -8.69
CA ARG A 546 16.62 20.45 -8.13
C ARG A 546 17.13 21.86 -7.78
N ALA A 547 18.45 22.10 -7.81
CA ALA A 547 19.05 23.38 -7.42
C ALA A 547 20.08 23.90 -8.45
N ARG A 548 20.12 25.22 -8.64
CA ARG A 548 21.10 25.86 -9.54
C ARG A 548 22.45 26.00 -8.87
N VAL A 549 23.53 25.55 -9.53
CA VAL A 549 24.89 25.74 -8.99
C VAL A 549 25.30 27.21 -9.10
N VAL A 550 25.92 27.74 -8.05
CA VAL A 550 26.52 29.08 -8.03
C VAL A 550 28.00 28.99 -7.67
N THR A 551 28.84 29.80 -8.30
CA THR A 551 30.30 29.86 -8.06
C THR A 551 30.66 30.81 -6.92
N THR A 552 31.89 30.71 -6.39
CA THR A 552 32.41 31.62 -5.35
C THR A 552 32.33 33.08 -5.81
N ALA A 553 32.71 33.35 -7.07
CA ALA A 553 32.66 34.69 -7.65
C ALA A 553 31.23 35.21 -7.79
N GLN A 554 30.31 34.39 -8.33
CA GLN A 554 28.90 34.75 -8.48
C GLN A 554 28.25 35.04 -7.13
N LEU A 555 28.52 34.22 -6.11
CA LEU A 555 27.99 34.44 -4.77
C LEU A 555 28.56 35.71 -4.13
N ALA A 556 29.87 35.95 -4.28
CA ALA A 556 30.51 37.16 -3.76
C ALA A 556 29.98 38.44 -4.43
N ASP A 557 29.69 38.41 -5.74
CA ASP A 557 29.12 39.56 -6.46
C ASP A 557 27.63 39.75 -6.13
N PHE A 558 26.88 38.66 -5.96
CA PHE A 558 25.49 38.69 -5.51
C PHE A 558 25.34 39.25 -4.08
N LEU A 559 26.33 39.02 -3.20
CA LEU A 559 26.36 39.64 -1.87
C LEU A 559 26.79 41.12 -1.89
N LYS A 560 27.41 41.60 -2.98
CA LYS A 560 27.78 43.03 -3.16
C LYS A 560 26.66 43.87 -3.76
N SER A 561 25.73 43.27 -4.53
CA SER A 561 24.63 44.04 -5.17
C SER A 561 23.65 44.64 -4.16
N GLY A 562 23.61 44.10 -2.93
CA GLY A 562 22.65 44.49 -1.90
C GLY A 562 21.28 43.81 -2.03
N ASP A 563 21.15 42.86 -2.95
CA ASP A 563 19.95 42.03 -3.10
C ASP A 563 19.74 41.15 -1.86
N LYS A 564 18.48 40.87 -1.54
CA LYS A 564 18.14 39.96 -0.44
C LYS A 564 18.42 38.52 -0.84
N VAL A 565 19.22 37.83 -0.03
CA VAL A 565 19.56 36.42 -0.15
C VAL A 565 19.41 35.71 1.19
N LEU A 566 18.88 34.49 1.18
CA LEU A 566 18.89 33.61 2.34
C LEU A 566 20.07 32.64 2.20
N LEU A 567 21.05 32.76 3.08
CA LEU A 567 22.22 31.90 3.14
C LEU A 567 22.01 30.82 4.20
N ILE A 568 22.07 29.54 3.81
CA ILE A 568 21.95 28.39 4.71
C ILE A 568 23.26 27.60 4.73
N ASP A 569 23.90 27.55 5.89
CA ASP A 569 25.11 26.77 6.15
C ASP A 569 24.75 25.42 6.78
N THR A 570 25.06 24.32 6.09
CA THR A 570 24.85 22.95 6.58
C THR A 570 26.05 22.40 7.35
N SER A 571 27.16 23.15 7.41
CA SER A 571 28.34 22.78 8.18
C SER A 571 28.10 22.95 9.69
N ARG A 572 28.98 22.36 10.51
CA ARG A 572 28.95 22.45 11.98
C ARG A 572 30.17 23.21 12.51
N GLY A 573 30.63 24.21 11.77
CA GLY A 573 31.80 25.02 12.13
C GLY A 573 31.47 26.23 13.01
N ASP A 574 32.45 26.71 13.78
CA ASP A 574 32.29 27.90 14.64
C ASP A 574 32.21 29.24 13.86
N GLN A 575 32.51 29.21 12.56
CA GLN A 575 32.49 30.35 11.65
C GLN A 575 31.75 30.03 10.35
N THR A 576 31.09 31.04 9.78
CA THR A 576 30.28 30.91 8.56
C THR A 576 30.35 32.18 7.69
N ILE A 577 29.74 32.12 6.50
CA ILE A 577 29.66 33.27 5.57
C ILE A 577 28.80 34.38 6.20
N PRO A 578 29.19 35.67 6.13
CA PRO A 578 28.45 36.76 6.75
C PRO A 578 26.97 36.80 6.33
N GLY A 579 26.07 36.70 7.32
CA GLY A 579 24.61 36.70 7.09
C GLY A 579 23.99 35.31 6.92
N ALA A 580 24.78 34.24 6.96
CA ALA A 580 24.26 32.87 6.92
C ALA A 580 23.59 32.44 8.23
N ILE A 581 22.55 31.62 8.11
CA ILE A 581 21.95 30.84 9.19
C ILE A 581 22.59 29.45 9.14
N GLN A 582 23.21 29.02 10.23
CA GLN A 582 23.68 27.64 10.34
C GLN A 582 22.52 26.73 10.74
N GLU A 583 22.16 25.80 9.84
CA GLU A 583 21.11 24.80 10.07
C GLU A 583 21.55 23.44 9.48
N PRO A 584 22.41 22.70 10.22
CA PRO A 584 23.01 21.44 9.75
C PRO A 584 21.99 20.33 9.53
N GLU A 585 20.81 20.47 10.13
CA GLU A 585 19.77 19.45 10.10
C GLU A 585 19.04 19.42 8.75
N THR A 586 19.05 20.54 7.99
CA THR A 586 18.49 20.62 6.63
C THR A 586 19.08 19.60 5.65
N GLY A 587 20.33 19.19 5.87
CA GLY A 587 21.07 18.28 4.99
C GLY A 587 21.00 16.80 5.37
N ARG A 588 20.14 16.42 6.32
CA ARG A 588 19.98 15.03 6.74
C ARG A 588 19.46 14.11 5.63
N ASP A 589 19.91 12.86 5.68
CA ASP A 589 19.33 11.74 4.92
C ASP A 589 17.91 11.42 5.40
N GLY A 590 17.32 10.38 4.82
CA GLY A 590 15.90 10.05 4.96
C GLY A 590 15.27 9.88 3.59
N SER A 591 14.08 10.43 3.40
CA SER A 591 13.34 10.36 2.14
C SER A 591 13.13 11.75 1.54
N LEU A 592 12.86 11.84 0.24
CA LEU A 592 12.33 13.07 -0.37
C LEU A 592 10.81 13.22 -0.18
N THR A 593 10.16 12.23 0.46
CA THR A 593 8.73 12.22 0.79
C THR A 593 8.49 12.04 2.31
N ASP A 594 9.47 12.37 3.15
CA ASP A 594 9.32 12.43 4.61
C ASP A 594 8.71 13.76 5.09
N THR A 595 8.22 13.81 6.34
CA THR A 595 7.66 15.02 6.97
C THR A 595 8.69 16.13 7.16
N MET A 596 9.99 15.81 7.11
CA MET A 596 11.06 16.80 7.08
C MET A 596 11.02 17.64 5.79
N GLN A 597 10.62 17.06 4.66
CA GLN A 597 10.48 17.78 3.39
C GLN A 597 9.50 18.95 3.48
N GLU A 598 8.35 18.77 4.13
CA GLU A 598 7.34 19.82 4.32
C GLU A 598 7.81 20.87 5.34
N ARG A 599 8.29 20.42 6.51
CA ARG A 599 8.82 21.30 7.57
C ARG A 599 9.97 22.19 7.07
N LEU A 600 10.84 21.67 6.21
CA LEU A 600 11.92 22.46 5.60
C LEU A 600 11.36 23.56 4.69
N VAL A 601 10.38 23.25 3.84
CA VAL A 601 9.76 24.24 2.94
C VAL A 601 9.02 25.31 3.73
N GLU A 602 8.27 24.95 4.77
CA GLU A 602 7.61 25.89 5.68
C GLU A 602 8.61 26.79 6.42
N TRP A 603 9.68 26.21 6.97
CA TRP A 603 10.73 26.95 7.65
C TRP A 603 11.41 27.94 6.70
N LEU A 604 11.77 27.51 5.49
CA LEU A 604 12.36 28.38 4.47
C LEU A 604 11.40 29.51 4.08
N ALA A 605 10.12 29.22 3.85
CA ALA A 605 9.10 30.24 3.57
C ALA A 605 8.96 31.25 4.72
N SER A 606 9.09 30.82 5.98
CA SER A 606 9.13 31.74 7.13
C SER A 606 10.35 32.68 7.09
N LYS A 607 11.52 32.19 6.65
CA LYS A 607 12.74 33.00 6.51
C LYS A 607 12.68 33.95 5.32
N THR A 608 12.04 33.56 4.21
CA THR A 608 11.85 34.43 3.04
C THR A 608 10.62 35.34 3.13
N GLN A 609 9.88 35.31 4.25
CA GLN A 609 8.61 36.05 4.44
C GLN A 609 7.56 35.71 3.36
N GLY A 610 7.58 34.47 2.86
CA GLY A 610 6.71 33.99 1.79
C GLY A 610 7.17 34.34 0.37
N ASP A 611 8.27 35.08 0.18
CA ASP A 611 8.81 35.35 -1.15
C ASP A 611 9.54 34.12 -1.71
N ALA A 612 8.84 33.35 -2.55
CA ALA A 612 9.38 32.20 -3.26
C ALA A 612 10.45 32.57 -4.32
N LYS A 613 10.53 33.84 -4.73
CA LYS A 613 11.54 34.33 -5.68
C LYS A 613 12.84 34.73 -5.01
N LEU A 614 12.85 34.96 -3.69
CA LEU A 614 14.06 35.30 -2.93
C LEU A 614 15.09 34.16 -3.07
N PRO A 615 16.31 34.41 -3.57
CA PRO A 615 17.33 33.38 -3.72
C PRO A 615 17.74 32.75 -2.39
N ILE A 616 17.62 31.42 -2.31
CA ILE A 616 18.08 30.62 -1.17
C ILE A 616 19.33 29.86 -1.60
N VAL A 617 20.46 30.12 -0.94
CA VAL A 617 21.76 29.51 -1.27
C VAL A 617 22.18 28.57 -0.14
N PHE A 618 22.24 27.28 -0.43
CA PHE A 618 22.76 26.26 0.48
C PHE A 618 24.26 26.04 0.24
N PHE A 619 25.03 25.93 1.32
CA PHE A 619 26.45 25.57 1.29
C PHE A 619 26.85 24.77 2.52
N GLY A 620 28.04 24.19 2.49
CA GLY A 620 28.61 23.43 3.61
C GLY A 620 30.12 23.65 3.70
N SER A 621 30.87 22.69 4.25
CA SER A 621 32.31 22.88 4.45
C SER A 621 33.08 23.07 3.14
N GLY A 622 32.76 22.32 2.08
CA GLY A 622 33.42 22.42 0.78
C GLY A 622 33.03 21.32 -0.19
N LEU A 623 33.91 20.99 -1.14
CA LEU A 623 33.61 20.08 -2.26
C LEU A 623 33.24 18.64 -1.86
N ASN A 624 33.58 18.23 -0.65
CA ASN A 624 33.25 16.91 -0.09
C ASN A 624 32.09 16.96 0.92
N ASP A 625 31.31 18.03 0.94
CA ASP A 625 30.19 18.23 1.85
C ASP A 625 28.85 17.85 1.19
N ARG A 626 28.38 16.64 1.47
CA ARG A 626 27.16 16.09 0.90
C ARG A 626 25.89 16.57 1.63
N SER A 627 25.98 17.14 2.84
CA SER A 627 24.79 17.69 3.53
C SER A 627 24.29 18.96 2.83
N SER A 628 25.19 19.79 2.30
CA SER A 628 24.80 20.95 1.48
C SER A 628 24.06 20.56 0.19
N TYR A 629 24.46 19.44 -0.44
CA TYR A 629 23.79 18.87 -1.60
C TYR A 629 22.39 18.36 -1.26
N ASN A 630 22.27 17.59 -0.16
CA ASN A 630 21.01 17.06 0.35
C ASN A 630 20.00 18.19 0.64
N ALA A 631 20.44 19.26 1.32
CA ALA A 631 19.58 20.38 1.67
C ALA A 631 19.04 21.10 0.43
N ALA A 632 19.91 21.38 -0.55
CA ALA A 632 19.51 21.98 -1.83
C ALA A 632 18.60 21.07 -2.68
N LEU A 633 18.83 19.75 -2.63
CA LEU A 633 18.00 18.75 -3.30
C LEU A 633 16.58 18.73 -2.70
N ARG A 634 16.48 18.77 -1.36
CA ARG A 634 15.19 18.82 -0.64
C ARG A 634 14.42 20.11 -0.98
N SER A 635 15.02 21.30 -0.89
CA SER A 635 14.26 22.55 -1.10
C SER A 635 13.85 22.82 -2.56
N GLY A 636 14.51 22.19 -3.53
CA GLY A 636 14.44 22.54 -4.95
C GLY A 636 13.32 21.91 -5.79
N GLU A 637 12.21 21.45 -5.20
CA GLU A 637 11.08 20.84 -5.92
C GLU A 637 10.23 21.87 -6.73
N GLY A 638 10.88 22.79 -7.45
CA GLY A 638 10.25 23.85 -8.26
C GLY A 638 9.55 24.97 -7.49
N LYS A 639 9.29 24.78 -6.19
CA LYS A 639 8.55 25.71 -5.31
C LYS A 639 9.36 26.93 -4.85
N LEU A 640 10.69 26.82 -4.78
CA LEU A 640 11.59 27.82 -4.20
C LEU A 640 12.77 28.12 -5.13
N ASN A 641 13.21 29.38 -5.17
CA ASN A 641 14.39 29.81 -5.91
C ASN A 641 15.71 29.32 -5.28
N THR A 642 15.99 28.03 -5.44
CA THR A 642 17.10 27.33 -4.78
C THR A 642 18.39 27.36 -5.59
N PHE A 643 19.49 27.65 -4.90
CA PHE A 643 20.86 27.55 -5.36
C PHE A 643 21.70 26.65 -4.43
N TRP A 644 22.71 26.02 -5.00
CA TRP A 644 23.73 25.25 -4.27
C TRP A 644 25.12 25.83 -4.54
N TYR A 645 25.77 26.33 -3.51
CA TYR A 645 27.15 26.79 -3.56
C TYR A 645 28.09 25.64 -3.15
N ARG A 646 28.46 24.84 -4.15
CA ARG A 646 29.30 23.65 -4.02
C ARG A 646 30.69 23.92 -3.41
N GLY A 647 31.26 25.10 -3.67
CA GLY A 647 32.60 25.49 -3.20
C GLY A 647 32.71 25.57 -1.67
N GLY A 648 31.61 25.91 -0.99
CA GLY A 648 31.52 25.96 0.46
C GLY A 648 32.48 26.96 1.14
N ILE A 649 32.67 26.75 2.44
CA ILE A 649 33.57 27.58 3.27
C ILE A 649 35.03 27.48 2.78
N GLU A 650 35.48 26.29 2.35
CA GLU A 650 36.81 26.05 1.79
C GLU A 650 37.13 26.98 0.61
N ALA A 651 36.26 27.04 -0.41
CA ALA A 651 36.46 27.91 -1.57
C ALA A 651 36.35 29.40 -1.20
N TRP A 652 35.45 29.75 -0.29
CA TRP A 652 35.22 31.11 0.17
C TRP A 652 36.48 31.69 0.87
N VAL A 653 37.08 30.91 1.77
CA VAL A 653 38.34 31.26 2.45
C VAL A 653 39.51 31.28 1.47
N ALA A 654 39.58 30.33 0.53
CA ALA A 654 40.63 30.31 -0.50
C ALA A 654 40.58 31.52 -1.44
N ALA A 655 39.39 32.11 -1.63
CA ALA A 655 39.21 33.38 -2.35
C ALA A 655 39.53 34.63 -1.50
N GLY A 656 39.96 34.47 -0.25
CA GLY A 656 40.30 35.57 0.66
C GLY A 656 39.07 36.32 1.21
N LEU A 657 37.88 35.72 1.14
CA LEU A 657 36.63 36.36 1.55
C LEU A 657 36.38 36.17 3.06
N PRO A 658 35.77 37.14 3.75
CA PRO A 658 35.66 37.13 5.20
C PRO A 658 34.63 36.11 5.70
N LEU A 659 34.92 35.47 6.83
CA LEU A 659 33.97 34.73 7.66
C LEU A 659 33.57 35.55 8.90
N ARG A 660 32.50 35.14 9.58
CA ARG A 660 32.11 35.62 10.90
C ARG A 660 31.82 34.45 11.85
N PRO A 661 31.97 34.62 13.18
CA PRO A 661 31.50 33.65 14.14
C PRO A 661 30.01 33.36 13.95
N VAL A 662 29.60 32.11 14.15
CA VAL A 662 28.17 31.74 14.15
C VAL A 662 27.49 32.38 15.36
N THR A 663 26.45 33.17 15.11
CA THR A 663 25.54 33.64 16.17
C THR A 663 24.72 32.47 16.69
N LYS A 664 24.86 32.18 17.99
CA LYS A 664 24.08 31.19 18.73
C LYS A 664 22.66 31.66 19.01
#